data_AF-A0A5C7HDT9-F1
#
_entry.id   AF-A0A5C7HDT9-F1
#
_cell.length_a   1.000
_cell.length_b   1.000
_cell.length_c   1.000
_cell.angle_alpha   90.00
_cell.angle_beta   90.00
_cell.angle_gamma   90.00
#
_symmetry.space_group_name_H-M   'P 1'
#
loop_
_entity.id
_entity.type
_entity.pdbx_description
1 polymer ?
#
loop_
_entity_poly.entity_id
_entity_poly.type
_entity_poly.pdbx_seq_one_letter_code
_entity_poly.pdbx_strand_id
1 'polypeptide(L)'
;MFNSEESEKLLQMEKALQKHIIGQPEAVEAISRAIRRARVGIGDPNRPIGSFLFTGPTGVGKTELANSLAIEYFDSKEAMIRLDMSEYMERHSVSKFFGSPPGYIDSGKGGQLTEAVRRRPHSVVLFDEIEKAHGDILNVMLQVLDDGRLTDARGQTVEFKNTIIIMTSNIGSDLIAKEGDLSFEQLNISDLKDIVEIMINEVHERLKPKNIELIVTERFKEKLIKEGYSPCYGARSLKRAVRRHLVDNLAEKMLNGEFNEGNTITVDFDSVTVIQWLTEKTASTKSKVRKQENSSTMPHKLLRSSIPQSTPSQFGQIVDGSSFSDSCIDTTSTLKPIDPTPTANNISIQERIILLHQRTILHRKNNVASEDNSISAGVVCMAALDLLSIVATFNSEESQKLLLMEKALQKHIIGQPEAVEAISRAIRRAQVGIGDPNRPIGSFLFTGPTGVGKTELANSLAVEYFRSKEAMIRLDMSEYMERHSVSKLFGSPPGYVDSGKGGQLTEAVRRRPHSVVLFDEIEKAHCDILNVMLQVLDDGRLTDARGQTVEFKNTIIIMTSNIGSDLIAKEGVLSFEQVKAIVEEELKRNFRLEFLNRFDDVIVFKQLNISDLKHIVEIMINEVHERLKPKNTELIVTERFKERLIKEGYSPCYGARSLKRAVRRYLVDNLAEKMLNGEFKEGNTVAVDVDSVTVIQWKVTEKTGSTKSKVMKQAKSSTMPYKFPIPSIQQSIPSQFGQMAAASQTHADTPPVLSNQLHRRRLIATLIALESFKQMGIFSGQWLLQMEKALQKHIIGQSEAIGAVSRVIRRAEIGLVDTKGRPIGSFLFAGPIGVGKTLLAKTLALEFFGSKESIIKLEDMNKYNEERSVSKLTETVHNKPYSVILLDEIHRADSSVLKVILRVLHNGRLTDRNGLTVHFNNTIIIMTSTAGRRLFDKDSTFKEIEDGLEKMMQWELGEELFESIDEMIVFKQLGISELKGIAEIMIKEVCEKIIKTENIKVTVTENFKEKLANEAYGTKCQNRIICLSKVFRRLFVDNITTGIVNGKVKEGAVTMDIDSLGNVYYFYPPCILVA
;
A
#
# COMPACT_ATOMS: atom_id res chain seq x y z
N MET A 1 14.95 16.13 -26.28
CA MET A 1 14.83 14.80 -26.91
C MET A 1 14.42 13.75 -25.89
N PHE A 2 13.40 12.95 -26.20
CA PHE A 2 13.06 11.69 -25.49
C PHE A 2 13.85 10.52 -26.10
N ASN A 3 14.04 9.43 -25.36
CA ASN A 3 14.49 8.17 -25.97
C ASN A 3 13.35 7.59 -26.82
N SER A 4 13.62 7.18 -28.06
CA SER A 4 12.60 6.61 -28.95
C SER A 4 11.93 5.37 -28.36
N GLU A 5 12.70 4.54 -27.65
CA GLU A 5 12.24 3.34 -26.95
C GLU A 5 11.33 3.68 -25.75
N GLU A 6 11.61 4.77 -25.02
CA GLU A 6 10.74 5.24 -23.93
C GLU A 6 9.44 5.83 -24.49
N SER A 7 9.51 6.65 -25.54
CA SER A 7 8.31 7.16 -26.23
C SER A 7 7.45 6.02 -26.77
N GLU A 8 8.05 4.99 -27.39
CA GLU A 8 7.30 3.84 -27.89
C GLU A 8 6.66 3.04 -26.76
N LYS A 9 7.37 2.78 -25.65
CA LYS A 9 6.79 2.13 -24.44
C LYS A 9 5.60 2.93 -23.89
N LEU A 10 5.66 4.26 -23.88
CA LEU A 10 4.59 5.15 -23.42
C LEU A 10 3.38 5.22 -24.36
N LEU A 11 3.59 5.00 -25.67
CA LEU A 11 2.51 4.94 -26.67
C LEU A 11 1.86 3.54 -26.74
N GLN A 12 2.63 2.46 -26.53
CA GLN A 12 2.10 1.09 -26.46
C GLN A 12 1.48 0.72 -25.11
N MET A 13 1.58 1.59 -24.09
CA MET A 13 1.13 1.34 -22.70
C MET A 13 -0.30 0.83 -22.56
N GLU A 14 -1.24 1.35 -23.36
CA GLU A 14 -2.65 0.91 -23.34
C GLU A 14 -2.77 -0.56 -23.75
N LYS A 15 -2.08 -0.95 -24.82
CA LYS A 15 -2.02 -2.35 -25.29
C LYS A 15 -1.29 -3.26 -24.29
N ALA A 16 -0.30 -2.73 -23.58
CA ALA A 16 0.44 -3.48 -22.57
C ALA A 16 -0.43 -3.81 -21.34
N LEU A 17 -1.17 -2.82 -20.84
CA LEU A 17 -2.14 -3.00 -19.75
C LEU A 17 -3.32 -3.88 -20.17
N GLN A 18 -3.81 -3.76 -21.41
CA GLN A 18 -4.90 -4.59 -21.95
C GLN A 18 -4.57 -6.10 -22.05
N LYS A 19 -3.29 -6.50 -22.07
CA LYS A 19 -2.90 -7.93 -21.98
C LYS A 19 -3.33 -8.59 -20.66
N HIS A 20 -3.51 -7.78 -19.62
CA HIS A 20 -3.78 -8.23 -18.25
C HIS A 20 -5.16 -7.78 -17.74
N ILE A 21 -5.76 -6.77 -18.40
CA ILE A 21 -6.98 -6.10 -17.94
C ILE A 21 -7.99 -6.00 -19.09
N ILE A 22 -9.04 -6.81 -18.98
CA ILE A 22 -10.10 -6.99 -19.99
C ILE A 22 -11.36 -6.23 -19.55
N GLY A 23 -12.15 -5.73 -20.49
CA GLY A 23 -13.43 -5.05 -20.24
C GLY A 23 -13.35 -3.68 -19.55
N GLN A 24 -12.16 -3.12 -19.30
CA GLN A 24 -11.96 -1.84 -18.59
C GLN A 24 -11.20 -0.77 -19.43
N PRO A 25 -11.60 -0.47 -20.68
CA PRO A 25 -10.84 0.40 -21.57
C PRO A 25 -10.70 1.84 -21.06
N GLU A 26 -11.76 2.45 -20.49
CA GLU A 26 -11.70 3.83 -19.98
C GLU A 26 -10.69 3.98 -18.83
N ALA A 27 -10.60 2.99 -17.93
CA ALA A 27 -9.64 3.02 -16.83
C ALA A 27 -8.18 2.94 -17.33
N VAL A 28 -7.91 2.07 -18.33
CA VAL A 28 -6.59 1.95 -18.97
C VAL A 28 -6.20 3.22 -19.73
N GLU A 29 -7.15 3.82 -20.46
CA GLU A 29 -6.94 5.07 -21.20
C GLU A 29 -6.67 6.25 -20.24
N ALA A 30 -7.42 6.36 -19.14
CA ALA A 30 -7.26 7.41 -18.13
C ALA A 30 -5.89 7.35 -17.43
N ILE A 31 -5.39 6.15 -17.13
CA ILE A 31 -4.04 5.93 -16.59
C ILE A 31 -2.99 6.36 -17.60
N SER A 32 -3.09 5.85 -18.83
CA SER A 32 -2.08 6.04 -19.87
C SER A 32 -1.92 7.52 -20.23
N ARG A 33 -3.03 8.26 -20.38
CA ARG A 33 -3.01 9.73 -20.56
C ARG A 33 -2.30 10.47 -19.42
N ALA A 34 -2.47 10.05 -18.16
CA ALA A 34 -1.80 10.69 -17.02
C ALA A 34 -0.29 10.51 -17.05
N ILE A 35 0.16 9.29 -17.35
CA ILE A 35 1.58 8.96 -17.44
C ILE A 35 2.22 9.69 -18.63
N ARG A 36 1.55 9.71 -19.80
CA ARG A 36 1.97 10.51 -20.97
C ARG A 36 2.17 11.99 -20.58
N ARG A 37 1.21 12.64 -19.90
CA ARG A 37 1.36 14.03 -19.40
C ARG A 37 2.57 14.24 -18.49
N ALA A 38 2.77 13.35 -17.53
CA ALA A 38 3.81 13.48 -16.52
C ALA A 38 5.20 13.37 -17.17
N ARG A 39 5.41 12.37 -18.04
CA ARG A 39 6.67 12.18 -18.78
C ARG A 39 6.99 13.33 -19.73
N VAL A 40 5.98 13.94 -20.36
CA VAL A 40 6.18 15.13 -21.20
C VAL A 40 6.41 16.41 -20.36
N GLY A 41 6.22 16.38 -19.04
CA GLY A 41 6.57 17.49 -18.14
C GLY A 41 5.65 18.72 -18.24
N ILE A 42 4.44 18.56 -18.80
CA ILE A 42 3.40 19.62 -18.83
C ILE A 42 2.51 19.52 -17.56
N GLY A 43 2.60 18.42 -16.83
CA GLY A 43 1.97 18.24 -15.52
C GLY A 43 2.42 19.25 -14.45
N ASP A 44 1.86 19.13 -13.25
CA ASP A 44 2.32 19.87 -12.07
C ASP A 44 3.52 19.12 -11.47
N PRO A 45 4.72 19.71 -11.39
CA PRO A 45 5.94 18.99 -10.99
C PRO A 45 5.99 18.61 -9.51
N ASN A 46 5.09 19.14 -8.68
CA ASN A 46 5.04 18.80 -7.25
C ASN A 46 4.11 17.60 -6.99
N ARG A 47 3.05 17.45 -7.78
CA ARG A 47 1.98 16.45 -7.59
C ARG A 47 2.38 15.04 -8.07
N PRO A 48 1.67 13.99 -7.61
CA PRO A 48 1.83 12.63 -8.13
C PRO A 48 1.62 12.54 -9.66
N ILE A 49 2.29 11.57 -10.30
CA ILE A 49 2.21 11.27 -11.75
C ILE A 49 0.75 11.10 -12.19
N GLY A 50 -0.02 10.37 -11.37
CA GLY A 50 -1.45 10.16 -11.52
C GLY A 50 -2.09 9.90 -10.16
N SER A 51 -3.39 10.16 -10.07
CA SER A 51 -4.20 9.96 -8.87
C SER A 51 -5.58 9.50 -9.31
N PHE A 52 -5.97 8.28 -8.95
CA PHE A 52 -7.17 7.61 -9.45
C PHE A 52 -8.04 7.07 -8.33
N LEU A 53 -9.36 7.04 -8.57
CA LEU A 53 -10.34 6.34 -7.75
C LEU A 53 -11.09 5.35 -8.66
N PHE A 54 -10.96 4.05 -8.40
CA PHE A 54 -11.64 2.99 -9.16
C PHE A 54 -12.87 2.50 -8.38
N THR A 55 -14.05 2.91 -8.82
CA THR A 55 -15.36 2.49 -8.29
C THR A 55 -15.91 1.25 -9.00
N GLY A 56 -16.86 0.55 -8.39
CA GLY A 56 -17.54 -0.62 -8.99
C GLY A 56 -17.66 -1.81 -8.01
N PRO A 57 -18.16 -2.98 -8.46
CA PRO A 57 -18.15 -4.19 -7.65
C PRO A 57 -16.74 -4.76 -7.42
N THR A 58 -16.62 -5.77 -6.56
CA THR A 58 -15.40 -6.55 -6.38
C THR A 58 -15.12 -7.44 -7.60
N GLY A 59 -13.90 -7.96 -7.74
CA GLY A 59 -13.54 -8.90 -8.82
C GLY A 59 -13.27 -8.29 -10.21
N VAL A 60 -13.74 -7.08 -10.52
CA VAL A 60 -13.59 -6.41 -11.84
C VAL A 60 -12.17 -5.90 -12.18
N GLY A 61 -11.13 -6.45 -11.55
CA GLY A 61 -9.73 -6.17 -11.91
C GLY A 61 -9.11 -4.88 -11.35
N LYS A 62 -9.79 -4.09 -10.50
CA LYS A 62 -9.27 -2.81 -9.94
C LYS A 62 -7.85 -2.92 -9.36
N THR A 63 -7.64 -3.90 -8.48
CA THR A 63 -6.36 -4.20 -7.81
C THR A 63 -5.34 -4.76 -8.80
N GLU A 64 -5.79 -5.52 -9.80
CA GLU A 64 -4.93 -6.11 -10.83
C GLU A 64 -4.44 -5.05 -11.83
N LEU A 65 -5.23 -4.01 -12.11
CA LEU A 65 -4.82 -2.85 -12.91
C LEU A 65 -3.70 -2.07 -12.22
N ALA A 66 -3.75 -1.95 -10.89
CA ALA A 66 -2.65 -1.37 -10.10
C ALA A 66 -1.38 -2.26 -10.11
N ASN A 67 -1.53 -3.58 -9.99
CA ASN A 67 -0.43 -4.54 -10.06
C ASN A 67 0.24 -4.55 -11.46
N SER A 68 -0.58 -4.62 -12.51
CA SER A 68 -0.14 -4.55 -13.92
C SER A 68 0.60 -3.24 -14.20
N LEU A 69 0.13 -2.13 -13.64
CA LEU A 69 0.79 -0.83 -13.79
C LEU A 69 2.16 -0.76 -13.12
N ALA A 70 2.34 -1.39 -11.95
CA ALA A 70 3.65 -1.49 -11.31
C ALA A 70 4.65 -2.27 -12.18
N ILE A 71 4.19 -3.33 -12.84
CA ILE A 71 5.00 -4.15 -13.74
C ILE A 71 5.32 -3.38 -15.03
N GLU A 72 4.32 -2.87 -15.76
CA GLU A 72 4.52 -2.27 -17.09
C GLU A 72 5.20 -0.88 -17.06
N TYR A 73 5.06 -0.11 -15.98
CA TYR A 73 5.61 1.26 -15.89
C TYR A 73 6.84 1.42 -14.98
N PHE A 74 6.97 0.61 -13.93
CA PHE A 74 8.14 0.64 -13.04
C PHE A 74 9.02 -0.63 -13.16
N ASP A 75 8.73 -1.49 -14.14
CA ASP A 75 9.50 -2.72 -14.46
C ASP A 75 9.64 -3.69 -13.28
N SER A 76 8.75 -3.60 -12.27
CA SER A 76 8.82 -4.40 -11.06
C SER A 76 7.50 -4.47 -10.29
N LYS A 77 7.05 -5.70 -10.02
CA LYS A 77 5.92 -5.97 -9.09
C LYS A 77 6.17 -5.44 -7.67
N GLU A 78 7.43 -5.29 -7.27
CA GLU A 78 7.79 -4.70 -5.96
C GLU A 78 7.63 -3.18 -5.92
N ALA A 79 7.42 -2.50 -7.06
CA ALA A 79 7.06 -1.09 -7.08
C ALA A 79 5.62 -0.84 -6.57
N MET A 80 4.80 -1.87 -6.35
CA MET A 80 3.49 -1.71 -5.71
C MET A 80 3.61 -1.62 -4.18
N ILE A 81 3.13 -0.52 -3.61
CA ILE A 81 2.88 -0.33 -2.17
C ILE A 81 1.37 -0.47 -1.97
N ARG A 82 0.91 -1.64 -1.49
CA ARG A 82 -0.51 -1.87 -1.15
C ARG A 82 -0.74 -1.61 0.34
N LEU A 83 -1.77 -0.81 0.65
CA LEU A 83 -2.27 -0.54 2.00
C LEU A 83 -3.77 -0.84 2.02
N ASP A 84 -4.19 -1.77 2.87
CA ASP A 84 -5.61 -2.08 3.10
C ASP A 84 -6.21 -1.05 4.07
N MET A 85 -7.23 -0.31 3.64
CA MET A 85 -7.85 0.71 4.48
C MET A 85 -8.72 0.14 5.60
N SER A 86 -9.04 -1.16 5.56
CA SER A 86 -9.61 -1.90 6.70
C SER A 86 -8.68 -1.91 7.93
N GLU A 87 -7.37 -1.74 7.76
CA GLU A 87 -6.41 -1.64 8.87
C GLU A 87 -6.49 -0.30 9.61
N TYR A 88 -7.18 0.70 9.02
CA TYR A 88 -7.24 2.08 9.47
C TYR A 88 -8.66 2.61 9.64
N MET A 89 -9.65 1.71 9.80
CA MET A 89 -11.03 2.05 10.19
C MET A 89 -11.07 2.82 11.53
N GLU A 90 -10.19 2.46 12.45
CA GLU A 90 -10.17 3.00 13.81
C GLU A 90 -9.17 4.15 13.96
N ARG A 91 -9.62 5.24 14.58
CA ARG A 91 -8.84 6.48 14.71
C ARG A 91 -7.45 6.31 15.35
N HIS A 92 -7.29 5.35 16.25
CA HIS A 92 -6.00 5.09 16.88
C HIS A 92 -5.03 4.35 15.94
N SER A 93 -5.51 3.58 14.95
CA SER A 93 -4.69 2.97 13.90
C SER A 93 -4.22 3.99 12.85
N VAL A 94 -4.90 5.12 12.69
CA VAL A 94 -4.44 6.25 11.86
C VAL A 94 -3.03 6.72 12.25
N SER A 95 -2.67 6.64 13.54
CA SER A 95 -1.31 6.95 14.01
C SER A 95 -0.23 6.07 13.38
N LYS A 96 -0.53 4.83 12.97
CA LYS A 96 0.42 3.96 12.26
C LYS A 96 0.71 4.47 10.85
N PHE A 97 -0.28 5.09 10.19
CA PHE A 97 -0.19 5.59 8.82
C PHE A 97 0.80 6.78 8.71
N PHE A 98 0.76 7.69 9.69
CA PHE A 98 1.54 8.94 9.74
C PHE A 98 2.68 8.95 10.77
N GLY A 99 2.79 7.92 11.60
CA GLY A 99 3.74 7.81 12.71
C GLY A 99 3.12 8.26 14.05
N SER A 100 3.43 7.56 15.14
CA SER A 100 2.91 7.92 16.46
C SER A 100 3.45 9.29 16.92
N PRO A 101 2.63 10.16 17.53
CA PRO A 101 3.09 11.45 18.05
C PRO A 101 4.25 11.28 19.07
N PRO A 102 5.34 12.07 18.99
CA PRO A 102 6.47 12.02 19.92
C PRO A 102 6.06 11.93 21.40
N GLY A 103 6.42 10.84 22.08
CA GLY A 103 5.99 10.54 23.46
C GLY A 103 5.03 9.36 23.60
N TYR A 104 4.35 8.95 22.52
CA TYR A 104 3.64 7.67 22.47
C TYR A 104 4.59 6.49 22.21
N ILE A 105 4.15 5.29 22.59
CA ILE A 105 4.75 4.04 22.13
C ILE A 105 4.80 4.05 20.59
N ASP A 106 5.90 3.56 20.03
CA ASP A 106 6.21 3.62 18.60
C ASP A 106 6.41 5.02 17.98
N SER A 107 6.53 6.10 18.76
CA SER A 107 7.04 7.37 18.22
C SER A 107 8.50 7.30 17.73
N GLY A 108 9.22 6.22 18.09
CA GLY A 108 10.49 5.81 17.51
C GLY A 108 10.38 5.18 16.10
N LYS A 109 9.18 5.03 15.51
CA LYS A 109 8.96 4.55 14.13
C LYS A 109 8.42 5.69 13.24
N GLY A 110 8.55 5.54 11.92
CA GLY A 110 7.95 6.46 10.94
C GLY A 110 6.55 6.01 10.53
N GLY A 111 5.83 6.84 9.77
CA GLY A 111 4.51 6.47 9.24
C GLY A 111 4.59 5.37 8.19
N GLN A 112 3.67 4.41 8.23
CA GLN A 112 3.66 3.26 7.31
C GLN A 112 3.61 3.69 5.84
N LEU A 113 2.88 4.76 5.50
CA LEU A 113 2.89 5.32 4.16
C LEU A 113 4.20 6.09 3.87
N THR A 114 4.61 7.00 4.77
CA THR A 114 5.78 7.86 4.52
C THR A 114 7.07 7.05 4.41
N GLU A 115 7.27 6.04 5.26
CA GLU A 115 8.45 5.19 5.22
C GLU A 115 8.45 4.24 4.01
N ALA A 116 7.27 3.76 3.56
CA ALA A 116 7.16 2.95 2.35
C ALA A 116 7.52 3.76 1.09
N VAL A 117 6.96 4.96 0.93
CA VAL A 117 7.25 5.84 -0.21
C VAL A 117 8.69 6.39 -0.14
N ARG A 118 9.21 6.67 1.05
CA ARG A 118 10.64 7.06 1.24
C ARG A 118 11.60 5.96 0.81
N ARG A 119 11.26 4.68 1.03
CA ARG A 119 12.03 3.51 0.57
C ARG A 119 11.85 3.20 -0.92
N ARG A 120 10.67 3.49 -1.48
CA ARG A 120 10.29 3.24 -2.88
C ARG A 120 9.60 4.47 -3.48
N PRO A 121 10.36 5.55 -3.81
CA PRO A 121 9.77 6.79 -4.32
C PRO A 121 9.23 6.67 -5.75
N HIS A 122 9.68 5.65 -6.49
CA HIS A 122 9.11 5.24 -7.77
C HIS A 122 8.19 4.04 -7.53
N SER A 123 6.90 4.30 -7.34
CA SER A 123 5.93 3.29 -6.91
C SER A 123 4.49 3.56 -7.35
N VAL A 124 3.70 2.49 -7.43
CA VAL A 124 2.24 2.55 -7.41
C VAL A 124 1.80 2.41 -5.96
N VAL A 125 1.21 3.46 -5.39
CA VAL A 125 0.61 3.44 -4.05
C VAL A 125 -0.87 3.11 -4.20
N LEU A 126 -1.24 1.91 -3.77
CA LEU A 126 -2.60 1.38 -3.79
C LEU A 126 -3.22 1.46 -2.39
N PHE A 127 -4.23 2.30 -2.24
CA PHE A 127 -5.13 2.32 -1.09
C PHE A 127 -6.36 1.47 -1.41
N ASP A 128 -6.44 0.27 -0.87
CA ASP A 128 -7.56 -0.64 -1.12
C ASP A 128 -8.75 -0.33 -0.21
N GLU A 129 -9.95 -0.30 -0.79
CA GLU A 129 -11.24 -0.07 -0.11
C GLU A 129 -11.29 1.24 0.71
N ILE A 130 -10.99 2.37 0.06
CA ILE A 130 -10.82 3.69 0.69
C ILE A 130 -12.01 4.16 1.54
N GLU A 131 -13.22 3.68 1.26
CA GLU A 131 -14.43 3.91 2.08
C GLU A 131 -14.34 3.35 3.51
N LYS A 132 -13.42 2.42 3.77
CA LYS A 132 -13.16 1.86 5.10
C LYS A 132 -12.18 2.70 5.91
N ALA A 133 -11.48 3.66 5.31
CA ALA A 133 -10.55 4.52 6.04
C ALA A 133 -11.27 5.45 7.01
N HIS A 134 -10.68 5.68 8.20
CA HIS A 134 -11.11 6.76 9.08
C HIS A 134 -10.95 8.14 8.41
N GLY A 135 -11.89 9.07 8.65
CA GLY A 135 -11.92 10.39 7.99
C GLY A 135 -10.61 11.18 8.06
N ASP A 136 -9.92 11.17 9.21
CA ASP A 136 -8.57 11.74 9.39
C ASP A 136 -7.56 11.34 8.29
N ILE A 137 -7.68 10.17 7.64
CA ILE A 137 -6.82 9.76 6.51
C ILE A 137 -7.20 10.46 5.21
N LEU A 138 -8.50 10.65 4.94
CA LEU A 138 -8.98 11.32 3.73
C LEU A 138 -8.51 12.77 3.68
N ASN A 139 -8.56 13.48 4.81
CA ASN A 139 -8.09 14.86 4.93
C ASN A 139 -6.60 14.99 4.58
N VAL A 140 -5.76 14.08 5.09
CA VAL A 140 -4.32 14.10 4.78
C VAL A 140 -4.04 13.57 3.36
N MET A 141 -4.88 12.71 2.80
CA MET A 141 -4.84 12.40 1.36
C MET A 141 -5.11 13.62 0.48
N LEU A 142 -5.94 14.58 0.90
CA LEU A 142 -6.09 15.85 0.16
C LEU A 142 -4.76 16.60 0.08
N GLN A 143 -3.96 16.65 1.15
CA GLN A 143 -2.61 17.26 1.12
C GLN A 143 -1.70 16.57 0.09
N VAL A 144 -1.70 15.23 0.06
CA VAL A 144 -0.90 14.45 -0.91
C VAL A 144 -1.39 14.66 -2.35
N LEU A 145 -2.70 14.84 -2.57
CA LEU A 145 -3.26 15.10 -3.89
C LEU A 145 -3.06 16.55 -4.37
N ASP A 146 -3.00 17.53 -3.46
CA ASP A 146 -2.87 18.96 -3.79
C ASP A 146 -1.42 19.49 -3.80
N ASP A 147 -0.60 19.14 -2.80
CA ASP A 147 0.79 19.60 -2.68
C ASP A 147 1.82 18.51 -3.04
N GLY A 148 1.40 17.24 -3.17
CA GLY A 148 2.30 16.13 -3.50
C GLY A 148 3.35 15.83 -2.42
N ARG A 149 3.13 16.30 -1.20
CA ARG A 149 4.04 16.15 -0.06
C ARG A 149 3.26 15.70 1.18
N LEU A 150 3.87 14.83 1.97
CA LEU A 150 3.35 14.42 3.28
C LEU A 150 4.45 14.57 4.32
N THR A 151 4.14 15.16 5.46
CA THR A 151 5.06 15.27 6.60
C THR A 151 4.58 14.35 7.72
N ASP A 152 5.44 13.44 8.16
CA ASP A 152 5.12 12.52 9.27
C ASP A 152 5.15 13.20 10.65
N ALA A 153 4.71 12.48 11.68
CA ALA A 153 4.64 13.00 13.06
C ALA A 153 6.00 13.39 13.68
N ARG A 154 7.12 13.13 12.98
CA ARG A 154 8.48 13.55 13.37
C ARG A 154 8.90 14.87 12.70
N GLY A 155 8.11 15.37 11.75
CA GLY A 155 8.47 16.49 10.89
C GLY A 155 9.29 16.10 9.65
N GLN A 156 9.34 14.80 9.28
CA GLN A 156 10.07 14.35 8.09
C GLN A 156 9.12 14.33 6.87
N THR A 157 9.37 15.21 5.90
CA THR A 157 8.58 15.31 4.67
C THR A 157 9.02 14.29 3.61
N VAL A 158 8.06 13.72 2.89
CA VAL A 158 8.23 12.79 1.77
C VAL A 158 7.48 13.30 0.55
N GLU A 159 8.11 13.22 -0.63
CA GLU A 159 7.56 13.73 -1.90
C GLU A 159 6.96 12.59 -2.74
N PHE A 160 5.76 12.82 -3.28
CA PHE A 160 4.99 11.83 -4.04
C PHE A 160 5.08 12.04 -5.56
N LYS A 161 5.85 13.04 -6.02
CA LYS A 161 6.01 13.42 -7.44
C LYS A 161 6.40 12.29 -8.40
N ASN A 162 7.06 11.25 -7.89
CA ASN A 162 7.50 10.06 -8.66
C ASN A 162 6.56 8.85 -8.50
N THR A 163 5.45 9.00 -7.75
CA THR A 163 4.47 7.94 -7.48
C THR A 163 3.22 8.06 -8.34
N ILE A 164 2.51 6.94 -8.50
CA ILE A 164 1.13 6.90 -8.98
C ILE A 164 0.24 6.49 -7.82
N ILE A 165 -0.81 7.25 -7.52
CA ILE A 165 -1.77 6.92 -6.47
C ILE A 165 -3.02 6.29 -7.09
N ILE A 166 -3.42 5.13 -6.56
CA ILE A 166 -4.67 4.45 -6.89
C ILE A 166 -5.42 4.21 -5.60
N MET A 167 -6.70 4.59 -5.59
CA MET A 167 -7.66 4.26 -4.53
C MET A 167 -8.71 3.34 -5.15
N THR A 168 -9.10 2.27 -4.49
CA THR A 168 -10.24 1.44 -4.92
C THR A 168 -11.42 1.70 -4.00
N SER A 169 -12.65 1.64 -4.53
CA SER A 169 -13.85 1.70 -3.70
C SER A 169 -14.94 0.79 -4.21
N ASN A 170 -15.63 0.12 -3.28
CA ASN A 170 -16.79 -0.72 -3.55
C ASN A 170 -18.12 0.03 -3.32
N ILE A 171 -18.08 1.33 -3.01
CA ILE A 171 -19.27 2.20 -3.01
C ILE A 171 -19.95 2.15 -4.39
N GLY A 172 -21.28 2.07 -4.39
CA GLY A 172 -22.10 2.01 -5.59
C GLY A 172 -22.32 0.61 -6.16
N SER A 173 -21.66 -0.43 -5.65
CA SER A 173 -21.81 -1.82 -6.13
C SER A 173 -23.28 -2.27 -6.21
N ASP A 174 -24.08 -1.99 -5.17
CA ASP A 174 -25.50 -2.37 -5.13
C ASP A 174 -26.39 -1.61 -6.12
N LEU A 175 -25.97 -0.41 -6.57
CA LEU A 175 -26.68 0.36 -7.59
C LEU A 175 -26.29 -0.17 -8.97
N ILE A 176 -24.99 -0.34 -9.21
CA ILE A 176 -24.43 -0.94 -10.43
C ILE A 176 -24.99 -2.35 -10.68
N ALA A 177 -25.17 -3.15 -9.63
CA ALA A 177 -25.76 -4.49 -9.73
C ALA A 177 -27.29 -4.48 -9.95
N LYS A 178 -28.00 -3.40 -9.59
CA LYS A 178 -29.47 -3.27 -9.78
C LYS A 178 -29.84 -2.60 -11.10
N GLU A 179 -29.02 -1.66 -11.58
CA GLU A 179 -29.11 -1.08 -12.93
C GLU A 179 -28.38 -1.95 -13.97
N GLY A 180 -27.76 -3.05 -13.53
CA GLY A 180 -26.95 -3.98 -14.34
C GLY A 180 -27.70 -4.83 -15.36
N ASP A 181 -29.03 -4.79 -15.39
CA ASP A 181 -29.82 -5.27 -16.54
C ASP A 181 -29.68 -4.33 -17.76
N LEU A 182 -29.31 -3.05 -17.55
CA LEU A 182 -29.29 -1.98 -18.56
C LEU A 182 -28.20 -0.90 -18.31
N SER A 183 -26.93 -1.26 -18.08
CA SER A 183 -25.80 -0.31 -18.30
C SER A 183 -24.38 -0.88 -18.22
N PHE A 184 -24.14 -1.91 -17.40
CA PHE A 184 -22.86 -2.62 -17.38
C PHE A 184 -22.91 -3.84 -18.30
N GLU A 185 -21.98 -3.94 -19.25
CA GLU A 185 -21.72 -5.21 -19.92
C GLU A 185 -21.18 -6.20 -18.88
N GLN A 186 -21.97 -7.23 -18.56
CA GLN A 186 -21.45 -8.40 -17.86
C GLN A 186 -20.35 -9.01 -18.74
N LEU A 187 -19.25 -9.48 -18.12
CA LEU A 187 -18.12 -10.08 -18.85
C LEU A 187 -18.64 -11.09 -19.87
N ASN A 188 -18.48 -10.75 -21.15
CA ASN A 188 -19.00 -11.56 -22.24
C ASN A 188 -18.25 -12.90 -22.30
N ILE A 189 -18.78 -13.86 -23.05
CA ILE A 189 -18.11 -15.16 -23.21
C ILE A 189 -16.72 -15.00 -23.87
N SER A 190 -16.50 -13.95 -24.66
CA SER A 190 -15.17 -13.49 -25.10
C SER A 190 -14.25 -13.17 -23.93
N ASP A 191 -14.71 -12.29 -23.04
CA ASP A 191 -13.91 -11.71 -21.96
C ASP A 191 -13.55 -12.79 -20.93
N LEU A 192 -14.46 -13.74 -20.70
CA LEU A 192 -14.24 -14.93 -19.88
C LEU A 192 -13.26 -15.91 -20.54
N LYS A 193 -13.23 -16.02 -21.88
CA LYS A 193 -12.18 -16.78 -22.60
C LYS A 193 -10.82 -16.10 -22.45
N ASP A 194 -10.74 -14.79 -22.64
CA ASP A 194 -9.49 -14.05 -22.52
C ASP A 194 -8.93 -14.11 -21.08
N ILE A 195 -9.78 -14.04 -20.05
CA ILE A 195 -9.38 -14.26 -18.65
C ILE A 195 -8.85 -15.69 -18.43
N VAL A 196 -9.50 -16.71 -19.00
CA VAL A 196 -9.02 -18.10 -18.92
C VAL A 196 -7.69 -18.26 -19.68
N GLU A 197 -7.49 -17.58 -20.79
CA GLU A 197 -6.23 -17.60 -21.56
C GLU A 197 -5.09 -16.98 -20.75
N ILE A 198 -5.31 -15.86 -20.06
CA ILE A 198 -4.32 -15.29 -19.12
C ILE A 198 -3.96 -16.29 -18.02
N MET A 199 -4.94 -17.01 -17.45
CA MET A 199 -4.68 -18.04 -16.44
C MET A 199 -3.93 -19.27 -17.01
N ILE A 200 -4.13 -19.63 -18.28
CA ILE A 200 -3.37 -20.69 -18.96
C ILE A 200 -1.95 -20.22 -19.30
N ASN A 201 -1.76 -18.93 -19.61
CA ASN A 201 -0.45 -18.33 -19.82
C ASN A 201 0.37 -18.23 -18.52
N GLU A 202 -0.25 -17.97 -17.36
CA GLU A 202 0.43 -18.13 -16.05
C GLU A 202 1.03 -19.55 -15.87
N VAL A 203 0.34 -20.60 -16.35
CA VAL A 203 0.82 -21.98 -16.27
C VAL A 203 1.95 -22.23 -17.27
N HIS A 204 1.89 -21.66 -18.48
CA HIS A 204 2.99 -21.70 -19.45
C HIS A 204 4.28 -21.10 -18.91
N GLU A 205 4.25 -19.91 -18.30
CA GLU A 205 5.45 -19.28 -17.75
C GLU A 205 6.10 -20.13 -16.64
N ARG A 206 5.31 -20.94 -15.90
CA ARG A 206 5.82 -21.91 -14.91
C ARG A 206 6.34 -23.22 -15.53
N LEU A 207 5.91 -23.56 -16.75
CA LEU A 207 6.37 -24.73 -17.50
C LEU A 207 7.61 -24.47 -18.38
N LYS A 208 7.80 -23.22 -18.86
CA LYS A 208 8.98 -22.84 -19.68
C LYS A 208 10.33 -23.29 -19.10
N PRO A 209 10.64 -23.17 -17.79
CA PRO A 209 11.92 -23.62 -17.23
C PRO A 209 12.17 -25.13 -17.35
N LYS A 210 11.11 -25.91 -17.57
CA LYS A 210 11.13 -27.37 -17.76
C LYS A 210 10.96 -27.77 -19.23
N ASN A 211 10.96 -26.80 -20.16
CA ASN A 211 10.78 -26.99 -21.59
C ASN A 211 9.54 -27.84 -21.95
N ILE A 212 8.40 -27.58 -21.29
CA ILE A 212 7.11 -28.24 -21.56
C ILE A 212 6.17 -27.22 -22.21
N GLU A 213 5.50 -27.64 -23.28
CA GLU A 213 4.50 -26.87 -24.03
C GLU A 213 3.10 -27.42 -23.74
N LEU A 214 2.08 -26.55 -23.64
CA LEU A 214 0.74 -26.92 -23.15
C LEU A 214 -0.37 -26.38 -24.06
N ILE A 215 -0.89 -27.22 -24.95
CA ILE A 215 -1.96 -26.84 -25.88
C ILE A 215 -3.32 -27.11 -25.22
N VAL A 216 -4.09 -26.06 -24.93
CA VAL A 216 -5.44 -26.18 -24.33
C VAL A 216 -6.50 -25.87 -25.38
N THR A 217 -7.42 -26.79 -25.64
CA THR A 217 -8.46 -26.58 -26.67
C THR A 217 -9.54 -25.61 -26.23
N GLU A 218 -10.20 -24.97 -27.21
CA GLU A 218 -11.35 -24.09 -26.97
C GLU A 218 -12.49 -24.79 -26.20
N ARG A 219 -12.72 -26.09 -26.43
CA ARG A 219 -13.72 -26.88 -25.69
C ARG A 219 -13.38 -26.99 -24.21
N PHE A 220 -12.10 -27.15 -23.89
CA PHE A 220 -11.63 -27.19 -22.51
C PHE A 220 -11.74 -25.79 -21.84
N LYS A 221 -11.43 -24.71 -22.56
CA LYS A 221 -11.64 -23.33 -22.09
C LYS A 221 -13.12 -23.03 -21.81
N GLU A 222 -14.01 -23.40 -22.73
CA GLU A 222 -15.47 -23.26 -22.56
C GLU A 222 -16.00 -24.06 -21.37
N LYS A 223 -15.43 -25.25 -21.11
CA LYS A 223 -15.72 -26.01 -19.89
C LYS A 223 -15.25 -25.29 -18.62
N LEU A 224 -14.02 -24.75 -18.61
CA LEU A 224 -13.49 -23.98 -17.48
C LEU A 224 -14.36 -22.75 -17.16
N ILE A 225 -14.90 -22.08 -18.19
CA ILE A 225 -15.86 -20.98 -18.01
C ILE A 225 -17.16 -21.51 -17.41
N LYS A 226 -17.74 -22.58 -17.98
CA LYS A 226 -19.01 -23.14 -17.52
C LYS A 226 -18.99 -23.68 -16.08
N GLU A 227 -17.84 -24.17 -15.62
CA GLU A 227 -17.67 -24.68 -14.24
C GLU A 227 -17.04 -23.65 -13.28
N GLY A 228 -16.60 -22.48 -13.77
CA GLY A 228 -15.88 -21.47 -12.98
C GLY A 228 -16.44 -20.04 -13.04
N TYR A 229 -17.41 -19.73 -13.89
CA TYR A 229 -18.12 -18.45 -13.91
C TYR A 229 -19.36 -18.49 -13.00
N SER A 230 -19.61 -17.42 -12.26
CA SER A 230 -20.86 -17.22 -11.52
C SER A 230 -21.46 -15.84 -11.83
N PRO A 231 -22.76 -15.73 -12.18
CA PRO A 231 -23.41 -14.44 -12.41
C PRO A 231 -23.31 -13.47 -11.22
N CYS A 232 -23.20 -13.99 -9.98
CA CYS A 232 -23.14 -13.17 -8.77
C CYS A 232 -21.71 -12.75 -8.37
N TYR A 233 -20.69 -13.50 -8.82
CA TYR A 233 -19.28 -13.37 -8.35
C TYR A 233 -18.28 -13.20 -9.51
N GLY A 234 -18.77 -13.13 -10.75
CA GLY A 234 -18.00 -12.92 -11.97
C GLY A 234 -16.92 -13.98 -12.21
N ALA A 235 -15.75 -13.51 -12.62
CA ALA A 235 -14.58 -14.31 -12.94
C ALA A 235 -13.85 -14.94 -11.73
N ARG A 236 -14.27 -14.65 -10.48
CA ARG A 236 -13.51 -14.98 -9.26
C ARG A 236 -13.24 -16.49 -9.13
N SER A 237 -14.24 -17.32 -9.39
CA SER A 237 -14.16 -18.78 -9.27
C SER A 237 -13.46 -19.49 -10.45
N LEU A 238 -13.17 -18.79 -11.56
CA LEU A 238 -12.42 -19.37 -12.70
C LEU A 238 -11.05 -19.88 -12.25
N LYS A 239 -10.39 -19.16 -11.33
CA LYS A 239 -9.09 -19.53 -10.76
C LYS A 239 -9.13 -20.88 -10.04
N ARG A 240 -10.27 -21.22 -9.42
CA ARG A 240 -10.52 -22.48 -8.73
C ARG A 240 -10.81 -23.62 -9.72
N ALA A 241 -11.55 -23.33 -10.80
CA ALA A 241 -11.75 -24.28 -11.90
C ALA A 241 -10.43 -24.61 -12.65
N VAL A 242 -9.64 -23.60 -13.04
CA VAL A 242 -8.33 -23.78 -13.70
C VAL A 242 -7.38 -24.62 -12.82
N ARG A 243 -7.30 -24.32 -11.51
CA ARG A 243 -6.53 -25.12 -10.55
C ARG A 243 -6.97 -26.60 -10.57
N ARG A 244 -8.25 -26.85 -10.32
CA ARG A 244 -8.84 -28.20 -10.17
C ARG A 244 -8.76 -29.05 -11.44
N HIS A 245 -9.00 -28.47 -12.62
CA HIS A 245 -9.15 -29.24 -13.86
C HIS A 245 -7.89 -29.27 -14.73
N LEU A 246 -7.04 -28.23 -14.69
CA LEU A 246 -5.79 -28.17 -15.44
C LEU A 246 -4.57 -28.45 -14.55
N VAL A 247 -4.35 -27.64 -13.51
CA VAL A 247 -3.08 -27.62 -12.75
C VAL A 247 -2.89 -28.89 -11.91
N ASP A 248 -3.94 -29.38 -11.24
CA ASP A 248 -3.85 -30.56 -10.37
C ASP A 248 -3.58 -31.85 -11.17
N ASN A 249 -4.24 -31.99 -12.32
CA ASN A 249 -4.05 -33.13 -13.23
C ASN A 249 -2.65 -33.11 -13.89
N LEU A 250 -2.20 -31.92 -14.31
CA LEU A 250 -0.84 -31.70 -14.83
C LEU A 250 0.22 -32.08 -13.78
N ALA A 251 0.05 -31.63 -12.53
CA ALA A 251 0.93 -31.93 -11.40
C ALA A 251 1.08 -33.44 -11.15
N GLU A 252 -0.03 -34.18 -11.17
CA GLU A 252 -0.04 -35.63 -10.95
C GLU A 252 0.66 -36.39 -12.09
N LYS A 253 0.35 -36.05 -13.34
CA LYS A 253 0.96 -36.68 -14.53
C LYS A 253 2.45 -36.39 -14.69
N MET A 254 2.90 -35.20 -14.28
CA MET A 254 4.34 -34.88 -14.18
C MET A 254 5.04 -35.74 -13.13
N LEU A 255 4.45 -35.94 -11.94
CA LEU A 255 5.06 -36.80 -10.91
C LEU A 255 5.06 -38.28 -11.30
N ASN A 256 4.02 -38.76 -12.00
CA ASN A 256 3.98 -40.11 -12.56
C ASN A 256 5.05 -40.36 -13.64
N GLY A 257 5.73 -39.32 -14.14
CA GLY A 257 6.65 -39.42 -15.27
C GLY A 257 5.95 -39.62 -16.63
N GLU A 258 4.64 -39.39 -16.71
CA GLU A 258 3.91 -39.33 -17.98
C GLU A 258 4.34 -38.11 -18.80
N PHE A 259 4.53 -36.97 -18.11
CA PHE A 259 4.97 -35.71 -18.70
C PHE A 259 6.40 -35.39 -18.27
N ASN A 260 7.28 -35.23 -19.26
CA ASN A 260 8.71 -35.01 -19.09
C ASN A 260 9.16 -33.74 -19.83
N GLU A 261 10.38 -33.28 -19.58
CA GLU A 261 10.96 -32.12 -20.27
C GLU A 261 11.04 -32.37 -21.80
N GLY A 262 10.70 -31.36 -22.61
CA GLY A 262 10.60 -31.49 -24.07
C GLY A 262 9.36 -32.24 -24.55
N ASN A 263 8.24 -32.19 -23.82
CA ASN A 263 6.96 -32.74 -24.27
C ASN A 263 5.98 -31.61 -24.58
N THR A 264 5.28 -31.75 -25.71
CA THR A 264 4.09 -30.95 -26.03
C THR A 264 2.86 -31.72 -25.55
N ILE A 265 2.07 -31.11 -24.67
CA ILE A 265 0.94 -31.73 -23.98
C ILE A 265 -0.34 -31.07 -24.46
N THR A 266 -1.26 -31.83 -25.06
CA THR A 266 -2.57 -31.30 -25.50
C THR A 266 -3.67 -31.74 -24.54
N VAL A 267 -4.49 -30.80 -24.09
CA VAL A 267 -5.61 -31.00 -23.15
C VAL A 267 -6.92 -30.66 -23.85
N ASP A 268 -7.81 -31.66 -23.99
CA ASP A 268 -9.12 -31.52 -24.64
C ASP A 268 -10.25 -32.06 -23.76
N PHE A 269 -11.49 -31.70 -24.09
CA PHE A 269 -12.69 -32.17 -23.45
C PHE A 269 -13.66 -32.74 -24.50
N ASP A 270 -13.91 -34.05 -24.42
CA ASP A 270 -14.83 -34.73 -25.32
C ASP A 270 -16.28 -34.67 -24.79
N SER A 271 -17.21 -34.81 -25.72
CA SER A 271 -18.66 -34.93 -25.56
C SER A 271 -19.14 -35.88 -24.45
N VAL A 272 -18.35 -36.88 -24.08
CA VAL A 272 -18.63 -37.85 -23.01
C VAL A 272 -17.75 -37.59 -21.78
N THR A 273 -17.88 -36.39 -21.21
CA THR A 273 -17.44 -35.95 -19.85
C THR A 273 -15.99 -36.16 -19.40
N VAL A 274 -15.11 -36.76 -20.22
CA VAL A 274 -13.72 -37.10 -19.89
C VAL A 274 -12.75 -36.05 -20.45
N ILE A 275 -11.79 -35.64 -19.61
CA ILE A 275 -10.65 -34.82 -20.03
C ILE A 275 -9.61 -35.72 -20.68
N GLN A 276 -9.27 -35.45 -21.93
CA GLN A 276 -8.23 -36.18 -22.67
C GLN A 276 -6.89 -35.43 -22.59
N TRP A 277 -5.80 -36.18 -22.42
CA TRP A 277 -4.44 -35.67 -22.38
C TRP A 277 -3.60 -36.43 -23.42
N LEU A 278 -3.06 -35.72 -24.40
CA LEU A 278 -2.18 -36.27 -25.44
C LEU A 278 -0.76 -35.74 -25.23
N THR A 279 0.25 -36.51 -25.63
CA THR A 279 1.66 -36.11 -25.56
C THR A 279 2.37 -36.38 -26.87
N GLU A 280 3.01 -35.36 -27.42
CA GLU A 280 3.96 -35.49 -28.51
C GLU A 280 5.39 -35.22 -28.00
N LYS A 281 6.34 -36.06 -28.43
CA LYS A 281 7.77 -35.83 -28.20
C LYS A 281 8.32 -35.09 -29.40
N THR A 282 8.92 -33.92 -29.18
CA THR A 282 9.55 -33.12 -30.24
C THR A 282 10.60 -33.95 -30.99
N ALA A 283 10.28 -34.35 -32.22
CA ALA A 283 11.11 -35.28 -32.99
C ALA A 283 12.41 -34.60 -33.47
N SER A 284 13.57 -35.15 -33.07
CA SER A 284 14.86 -34.60 -33.47
C SER A 284 15.15 -34.88 -34.96
N THR A 285 15.15 -33.81 -35.77
CA THR A 285 15.18 -33.91 -37.24
C THR A 285 16.53 -34.38 -37.79
N LYS A 286 16.74 -35.71 -37.89
CA LYS A 286 17.70 -36.30 -38.84
C LYS A 286 17.09 -37.48 -39.61
N SER A 287 16.73 -37.20 -40.85
CA SER A 287 16.18 -38.15 -41.80
C SER A 287 17.18 -39.25 -42.20
N LYS A 288 16.70 -40.49 -42.31
CA LYS A 288 17.40 -41.60 -42.98
C LYS A 288 16.68 -41.96 -44.28
N VAL A 289 16.88 -41.15 -45.31
CA VAL A 289 16.69 -41.61 -46.70
C VAL A 289 17.85 -42.56 -47.02
N ARG A 290 17.55 -43.72 -47.61
CA ARG A 290 18.50 -44.82 -47.79
C ARG A 290 18.89 -44.97 -49.26
N LYS A 291 20.10 -44.55 -49.66
CA LYS A 291 20.76 -45.03 -50.89
C LYS A 291 22.27 -44.75 -50.97
N GLN A 292 23.00 -45.83 -51.26
CA GLN A 292 24.19 -45.98 -52.12
C GLN A 292 25.31 -44.92 -52.17
N GLU A 293 26.48 -45.35 -51.67
CA GLU A 293 27.77 -45.48 -52.39
C GLU A 293 28.65 -44.27 -52.81
N ASN A 294 29.96 -44.56 -52.73
CA ASN A 294 31.11 -44.04 -53.51
C ASN A 294 31.76 -42.67 -53.21
N SER A 295 32.85 -42.79 -52.43
CA SER A 295 34.23 -42.47 -52.86
C SER A 295 34.84 -41.07 -52.65
N SER A 296 36.06 -41.07 -52.07
CA SER A 296 37.14 -40.07 -52.23
C SER A 296 36.89 -38.65 -51.61
N THR A 297 37.88 -37.89 -51.12
CA THR A 297 39.31 -38.18 -50.86
C THR A 297 39.82 -37.35 -49.66
N MET A 298 40.80 -37.86 -48.93
CA MET A 298 41.69 -37.06 -48.05
C MET A 298 42.65 -36.21 -48.90
N PRO A 299 43.15 -35.05 -48.40
CA PRO A 299 44.45 -35.10 -47.71
C PRO A 299 44.64 -34.15 -46.51
N HIS A 300 45.48 -34.60 -45.59
CA HIS A 300 46.10 -33.82 -44.51
C HIS A 300 47.05 -32.71 -45.04
N LYS A 301 47.23 -31.63 -44.26
CA LYS A 301 48.48 -31.33 -43.51
C LYS A 301 48.18 -30.26 -42.41
N LEU A 302 48.57 -30.35 -41.13
CA LEU A 302 49.88 -30.64 -40.47
C LEU A 302 50.82 -29.40 -40.54
N LEU A 303 51.56 -28.95 -39.50
CA LEU A 303 51.95 -29.53 -38.19
C LEU A 303 52.50 -28.46 -37.20
N ARG A 304 52.47 -28.76 -35.88
CA ARG A 304 53.48 -28.41 -34.82
C ARG A 304 53.73 -26.93 -34.48
N SER A 305 54.39 -26.57 -33.36
CA SER A 305 54.81 -27.31 -32.14
C SER A 305 54.92 -26.36 -30.92
N SER A 306 55.07 -26.92 -29.72
CA SER A 306 55.11 -26.25 -28.41
C SER A 306 56.48 -26.37 -27.70
N ILE A 307 56.63 -25.70 -26.53
CA ILE A 307 57.71 -25.86 -25.51
C ILE A 307 59.07 -25.18 -25.90
N PRO A 308 59.97 -24.67 -25.00
CA PRO A 308 59.91 -24.45 -23.53
C PRO A 308 60.21 -23.00 -23.01
N GLN A 309 59.95 -22.83 -21.71
CA GLN A 309 60.65 -22.10 -20.63
C GLN A 309 61.97 -21.33 -20.89
N SER A 310 62.16 -20.23 -20.14
CA SER A 310 63.36 -19.97 -19.30
C SER A 310 63.07 -18.96 -18.16
N THR A 311 63.98 -18.83 -17.19
CA THR A 311 63.85 -18.07 -15.91
C THR A 311 65.11 -17.19 -15.68
N PRO A 312 65.43 -16.68 -14.45
CA PRO A 312 64.82 -15.58 -13.69
C PRO A 312 65.86 -14.45 -13.40
N SER A 313 65.82 -13.82 -12.19
CA SER A 313 66.87 -13.01 -11.53
C SER A 313 66.91 -11.49 -11.88
N GLN A 314 67.40 -10.54 -11.05
CA GLN A 314 67.72 -10.57 -9.59
C GLN A 314 67.90 -9.14 -8.99
N PHE A 315 67.86 -9.05 -7.65
CA PHE A 315 68.47 -8.06 -6.72
C PHE A 315 68.22 -6.53 -6.80
N GLY A 316 68.04 -5.96 -5.61
CA GLY A 316 68.00 -4.54 -5.24
C GLY A 316 67.52 -4.42 -3.78
N GLN A 317 68.25 -3.76 -2.88
CA GLN A 317 68.14 -3.97 -1.42
C GLN A 317 68.44 -2.69 -0.60
N ILE A 318 68.33 -2.77 0.76
CA ILE A 318 68.88 -1.86 1.82
C ILE A 318 68.00 -0.61 2.11
N VAL A 319 67.23 -0.51 3.23
CA VAL A 319 67.57 -0.32 4.69
C VAL A 319 67.64 1.18 5.07
N ASP A 320 67.06 1.76 6.14
CA ASP A 320 66.07 1.40 7.22
C ASP A 320 65.45 2.76 7.73
N GLY A 321 64.64 2.99 8.79
CA GLY A 321 64.11 2.30 10.01
C GLY A 321 63.34 3.36 10.86
N SER A 322 63.05 3.31 12.18
CA SER A 322 62.75 2.24 13.17
C SER A 322 62.71 2.82 14.63
N SER A 323 61.54 3.19 15.17
CA SER A 323 61.20 3.30 16.63
C SER A 323 59.74 3.81 16.79
N PHE A 324 58.82 3.31 17.64
CA PHE A 324 58.80 3.02 19.09
C PHE A 324 58.98 4.29 19.98
N SER A 325 58.22 4.52 21.07
CA SER A 325 57.27 3.67 21.82
C SER A 325 56.21 4.46 22.65
N ASP A 326 55.07 3.82 22.89
CA ASP A 326 54.23 3.77 24.12
C ASP A 326 53.89 5.02 24.97
N SER A 327 52.59 5.20 25.23
CA SER A 327 51.98 5.00 26.59
C SER A 327 50.44 5.10 26.55
N CYS A 328 49.76 4.51 27.54
CA CYS A 328 48.30 4.25 27.53
C CYS A 328 47.65 4.50 28.92
N ILE A 329 46.31 4.31 28.97
CA ILE A 329 45.44 4.04 30.15
C ILE A 329 44.76 5.27 30.81
N ASP A 330 43.46 5.41 30.49
CA ASP A 330 42.26 5.53 31.37
C ASP A 330 42.42 5.99 32.85
N THR A 331 41.49 6.73 33.48
CA THR A 331 40.12 6.25 33.82
C THR A 331 39.13 7.31 34.36
N THR A 332 37.86 7.21 33.92
CA THR A 332 36.58 7.36 34.67
C THR A 332 36.14 8.64 35.46
N SER A 333 34.90 9.07 35.13
CA SER A 333 33.80 9.49 36.07
C SER A 333 33.87 10.88 36.74
N THR A 334 32.77 11.57 37.14
CA THR A 334 31.31 11.24 37.20
C THR A 334 30.39 12.50 37.21
N LEU A 335 29.06 12.28 37.18
CA LEU A 335 27.94 13.13 37.66
C LEU A 335 27.32 14.21 36.74
N LYS A 336 26.19 14.79 37.20
CA LYS A 336 25.04 15.29 36.41
C LYS A 336 24.61 16.74 36.78
N PRO A 337 23.76 17.42 35.97
CA PRO A 337 23.43 18.84 36.09
C PRO A 337 22.28 19.17 37.07
N ILE A 338 22.08 20.47 37.33
CA ILE A 338 20.97 21.10 38.08
C ILE A 338 20.45 22.33 37.29
N ASP A 339 19.19 22.71 37.50
CA ASP A 339 18.36 23.58 36.64
C ASP A 339 18.66 25.11 36.62
N PRO A 340 18.18 25.84 35.59
CA PRO A 340 18.31 27.29 35.44
C PRO A 340 17.05 28.09 35.87
N THR A 341 17.21 29.38 36.21
CA THR A 341 16.19 30.47 36.16
C THR A 341 16.83 31.81 36.59
N PRO A 342 16.27 33.01 36.29
CA PRO A 342 15.88 33.49 34.96
C PRO A 342 16.28 34.98 34.69
N THR A 343 15.72 35.57 33.62
CA THR A 343 15.52 37.02 33.32
C THR A 343 16.49 37.75 32.34
N ALA A 344 15.97 38.87 31.80
CA ALA A 344 16.65 39.92 31.03
C ALA A 344 17.19 39.59 29.61
N ASN A 345 16.33 39.09 28.71
CA ASN A 345 16.49 39.33 27.26
C ASN A 345 15.14 39.31 26.53
N ASN A 346 14.50 40.47 26.43
CA ASN A 346 13.44 40.78 25.47
C ASN A 346 13.43 42.31 25.27
N ILE A 347 14.18 42.79 24.28
CA ILE A 347 14.28 44.19 23.87
C ILE A 347 14.36 44.17 22.34
N SER A 348 13.48 44.91 21.66
CA SER A 348 13.40 44.93 20.20
C SER A 348 14.66 45.53 19.55
N ILE A 349 14.82 45.29 18.24
CA ILE A 349 15.91 45.90 17.47
C ILE A 349 15.81 47.43 17.47
N GLN A 350 14.58 47.98 17.46
CA GLN A 350 14.33 49.42 17.55
C GLN A 350 14.75 49.99 18.92
N GLU A 351 14.39 49.33 20.02
CA GLU A 351 14.82 49.76 21.37
C GLU A 351 16.34 49.63 21.56
N ARG A 352 16.99 48.62 20.96
CA ARG A 352 18.46 48.54 20.91
C ARG A 352 19.08 49.73 20.16
N ILE A 353 18.49 50.16 19.05
CA ILE A 353 18.93 51.36 18.31
C ILE A 353 18.75 52.62 19.15
N ILE A 354 17.63 52.77 19.85
CA ILE A 354 17.37 53.89 20.77
C ILE A 354 18.37 53.90 21.94
N LEU A 355 18.67 52.76 22.54
CA LEU A 355 19.68 52.62 23.60
C LEU A 355 21.11 52.94 23.12
N LEU A 356 21.46 52.57 21.88
CA LEU A 356 22.72 52.97 21.24
C LEU A 356 22.79 54.48 20.98
N HIS A 357 21.69 55.09 20.56
CA HIS A 357 21.57 56.53 20.35
C HIS A 357 21.70 57.30 21.68
N GLN A 358 21.02 56.85 22.74
CA GLN A 358 21.17 57.44 24.08
C GLN A 358 22.59 57.27 24.65
N ARG A 359 23.25 56.12 24.43
CA ARG A 359 24.65 55.91 24.84
C ARG A 359 25.63 56.84 24.11
N THR A 360 25.44 57.09 22.81
CA THR A 360 26.29 58.03 22.05
C THR A 360 26.05 59.49 22.46
N ILE A 361 24.82 59.86 22.86
CA ILE A 361 24.53 61.18 23.45
C ILE A 361 25.16 61.31 24.85
N LEU A 362 25.13 60.27 25.69
CA LEU A 362 25.77 60.28 27.01
C LEU A 362 27.30 60.38 26.91
N HIS A 363 27.94 59.67 25.98
CA HIS A 363 29.39 59.82 25.73
C HIS A 363 29.78 61.23 25.31
N ARG A 364 28.91 61.98 24.60
CA ARG A 364 29.15 63.38 24.24
C ARG A 364 29.12 64.37 25.42
N LYS A 365 28.64 63.98 26.61
CA LYS A 365 28.59 64.88 27.78
C LYS A 365 29.77 64.73 28.76
N ASN A 366 30.50 63.61 28.74
CA ASN A 366 31.43 63.27 29.81
C ASN A 366 32.93 63.42 29.48
N ASN A 367 33.33 63.56 28.21
CA ASN A 367 34.72 63.77 27.83
C ASN A 367 34.95 65.17 27.22
N VAL A 368 35.58 66.04 28.02
CA VAL A 368 36.35 67.20 27.54
C VAL A 368 37.82 66.89 27.85
N ALA A 369 38.74 67.38 26.99
CA ALA A 369 40.19 67.30 27.13
C ALA A 369 40.85 65.89 27.02
N SER A 370 40.92 65.39 25.78
CA SER A 370 42.21 64.93 25.22
C SER A 370 42.15 65.01 23.69
N GLU A 371 43.21 65.50 23.06
CA GLU A 371 43.35 65.52 21.59
C GLU A 371 43.76 64.13 21.05
N ASP A 372 43.78 63.96 19.73
CA ASP A 372 44.00 62.70 18.98
C ASP A 372 42.84 61.67 18.97
N ASN A 373 41.77 61.97 18.23
CA ASN A 373 40.93 60.96 17.55
C ASN A 373 39.98 61.55 16.46
N SER A 374 40.49 62.39 15.56
CA SER A 374 39.66 63.13 14.58
C SER A 374 39.02 62.29 13.46
N ILE A 375 39.43 61.03 13.26
CA ILE A 375 39.02 60.21 12.09
C ILE A 375 37.82 59.29 12.41
N SER A 376 37.65 58.83 13.64
CA SER A 376 36.62 57.83 13.98
C SER A 376 35.19 58.40 13.98
N ALA A 377 35.00 59.61 14.48
CA ALA A 377 33.68 60.23 14.59
C ALA A 377 33.02 60.52 13.23
N GLY A 378 33.81 60.93 12.23
CA GLY A 378 33.31 61.21 10.87
C GLY A 378 32.80 59.97 10.16
N VAL A 379 33.56 58.87 10.22
CA VAL A 379 33.19 57.59 9.59
C VAL A 379 31.91 57.01 10.19
N VAL A 380 31.75 57.06 11.52
CA VAL A 380 30.52 56.61 12.20
C VAL A 380 29.32 57.48 11.82
N CYS A 381 29.51 58.79 11.64
CA CYS A 381 28.42 59.68 11.27
C CYS A 381 28.00 59.53 9.80
N MET A 382 28.94 59.31 8.89
CA MET A 382 28.66 58.95 7.49
C MET A 382 27.92 57.61 7.40
N ALA A 383 28.44 56.55 8.03
CA ALA A 383 27.77 55.25 8.03
C ALA A 383 26.36 55.28 8.64
N ALA A 384 26.11 56.14 9.64
CA ALA A 384 24.78 56.36 10.20
C ALA A 384 23.84 57.10 9.22
N LEU A 385 24.35 58.07 8.44
CA LEU A 385 23.60 58.76 7.39
C LEU A 385 23.32 57.85 6.19
N ASP A 386 24.29 57.03 5.77
CA ASP A 386 24.12 56.02 4.74
C ASP A 386 23.03 55.01 5.15
N LEU A 387 23.08 54.48 6.37
CA LEU A 387 22.03 53.61 6.93
C LEU A 387 20.66 54.29 6.99
N LEU A 388 20.59 55.57 7.39
CA LEU A 388 19.35 56.36 7.36
C LEU A 388 18.81 56.53 5.92
N SER A 389 19.69 56.76 4.95
CA SER A 389 19.31 56.86 3.54
C SER A 389 18.78 55.53 2.99
N ILE A 390 19.43 54.42 3.35
CA ILE A 390 19.03 53.05 2.95
C ILE A 390 17.66 52.70 3.54
N VAL A 391 17.42 52.99 4.82
CA VAL A 391 16.11 52.81 5.47
C VAL A 391 15.04 53.72 4.83
N ALA A 392 15.37 54.97 4.48
CA ALA A 392 14.44 55.87 3.79
C ALA A 392 14.07 55.37 2.38
N THR A 393 15.05 54.89 1.59
CA THR A 393 14.77 54.30 0.27
C THR A 393 13.95 53.00 0.38
N PHE A 394 14.27 52.12 1.33
CA PHE A 394 13.54 50.88 1.58
C PHE A 394 12.07 51.15 1.92
N ASN A 395 11.82 52.09 2.85
CA ASN A 395 10.47 52.53 3.18
C ASN A 395 9.72 53.12 1.98
N SER A 396 10.42 53.78 1.05
CA SER A 396 9.81 54.36 -0.16
C SER A 396 9.39 53.29 -1.18
N GLU A 397 10.18 52.23 -1.37
CA GLU A 397 9.85 51.10 -2.25
C GLU A 397 8.69 50.28 -1.69
N GLU A 398 8.68 49.99 -0.38
CA GLU A 398 7.56 49.27 0.25
C GLU A 398 6.27 50.12 0.23
N SER A 399 6.36 51.43 0.44
CA SER A 399 5.24 52.36 0.27
C SER A 399 4.67 52.33 -1.15
N GLN A 400 5.52 52.37 -2.19
CA GLN A 400 5.07 52.23 -3.58
C GLN A 400 4.45 50.86 -3.85
N LYS A 401 4.99 49.77 -3.27
CA LYS A 401 4.40 48.43 -3.41
C LYS A 401 3.01 48.35 -2.79
N LEU A 402 2.81 48.92 -1.60
CA LEU A 402 1.51 48.97 -0.90
C LEU A 402 0.46 49.79 -1.68
N LEU A 403 0.86 50.86 -2.37
CA LEU A 403 0.00 51.64 -3.26
C LEU A 403 -0.40 50.87 -4.55
N LEU A 404 0.40 49.88 -4.96
CA LEU A 404 0.14 49.04 -6.14
C LEU A 404 -0.47 47.66 -5.80
N MET A 405 -0.68 47.35 -4.53
CA MET A 405 -1.14 46.04 -4.03
C MET A 405 -2.44 45.56 -4.69
N GLU A 406 -3.42 46.44 -4.89
CA GLU A 406 -4.69 46.11 -5.55
C GLU A 406 -4.46 45.60 -6.99
N LYS A 407 -3.61 46.31 -7.74
CA LYS A 407 -3.23 45.95 -9.11
C LYS A 407 -2.33 44.71 -9.19
N ALA A 408 -1.68 44.34 -8.09
CA ALA A 408 -0.92 43.10 -7.99
C ALA A 408 -1.87 41.91 -7.76
N LEU A 409 -2.74 42.00 -6.76
CA LEU A 409 -3.74 40.97 -6.45
C LEU A 409 -4.73 40.75 -7.60
N GLN A 410 -5.17 41.81 -8.30
CA GLN A 410 -6.07 41.74 -9.47
C GLN A 410 -5.49 40.97 -10.68
N LYS A 411 -4.17 40.67 -10.73
CA LYS A 411 -3.60 39.77 -11.76
C LYS A 411 -4.02 38.31 -11.57
N HIS A 412 -4.32 37.94 -10.34
CA HIS A 412 -4.62 36.56 -9.92
C HIS A 412 -6.09 36.40 -9.49
N ILE A 413 -6.69 37.47 -8.95
CA ILE A 413 -8.03 37.48 -8.38
C ILE A 413 -8.98 38.27 -9.28
N ILE A 414 -9.76 37.54 -10.07
CA ILE A 414 -10.72 38.05 -11.05
C ILE A 414 -12.13 38.06 -10.43
N GLY A 415 -12.96 39.05 -10.81
CA GLY A 415 -14.38 39.13 -10.41
C GLY A 415 -14.65 39.64 -8.99
N GLN A 416 -13.63 39.78 -8.13
CA GLN A 416 -13.78 40.13 -6.71
C GLN A 416 -13.09 41.47 -6.33
N PRO A 417 -13.42 42.61 -6.97
CA PRO A 417 -12.72 43.89 -6.73
C PRO A 417 -12.87 44.39 -5.28
N GLU A 418 -14.06 44.26 -4.70
CA GLU A 418 -14.36 44.69 -3.32
C GLU A 418 -13.51 43.93 -2.29
N ALA A 419 -13.31 42.63 -2.49
CA ALA A 419 -12.47 41.81 -1.63
C ALA A 419 -10.99 42.26 -1.65
N VAL A 420 -10.48 42.56 -2.85
CA VAL A 420 -9.11 43.06 -3.03
C VAL A 420 -8.95 44.46 -2.44
N GLU A 421 -9.93 45.35 -2.61
CA GLU A 421 -9.88 46.71 -2.07
C GLU A 421 -9.95 46.72 -0.54
N ALA A 422 -10.86 45.97 0.08
CA ALA A 422 -11.01 45.91 1.54
C ALA A 422 -9.72 45.45 2.25
N ILE A 423 -9.10 44.38 1.75
CA ILE A 423 -7.83 43.86 2.27
C ILE A 423 -6.69 44.88 2.08
N SER A 424 -6.56 45.43 0.87
CA SER A 424 -5.50 46.40 0.56
C SER A 424 -5.65 47.68 1.39
N ARG A 425 -6.89 48.13 1.61
CA ARG A 425 -7.23 49.26 2.49
C ARG A 425 -6.82 48.99 3.93
N ALA A 426 -7.11 47.79 4.46
CA ALA A 426 -6.75 47.40 5.83
C ALA A 426 -5.23 47.28 6.03
N ILE A 427 -4.52 46.60 5.14
CA ILE A 427 -3.05 46.46 5.22
C ILE A 427 -2.36 47.82 5.15
N ARG A 428 -2.87 48.75 4.31
CA ARG A 428 -2.38 50.13 4.32
C ARG A 428 -2.59 50.82 5.67
N ARG A 429 -3.74 50.67 6.35
CA ARG A 429 -3.96 51.23 7.71
C ARG A 429 -2.94 50.72 8.73
N ALA A 430 -2.66 49.41 8.71
CA ALA A 430 -1.70 48.79 9.61
C ALA A 430 -0.26 49.30 9.34
N GLN A 431 0.15 49.34 8.08
CA GLN A 431 1.50 49.76 7.67
C GLN A 431 1.80 51.25 7.94
N VAL A 432 0.80 52.13 7.90
CA VAL A 432 0.98 53.54 8.30
C VAL A 432 0.82 53.79 9.81
N GLY A 433 0.71 52.74 10.63
CA GLY A 433 0.61 52.84 12.09
C GLY A 433 -0.72 53.40 12.61
N ILE A 434 -1.79 53.34 11.81
CA ILE A 434 -3.14 53.80 12.19
C ILE A 434 -3.99 52.63 12.75
N GLY A 435 -3.59 51.38 12.51
CA GLY A 435 -4.17 50.20 13.17
C GLY A 435 -3.70 50.05 14.63
N ASP A 436 -4.43 49.26 15.42
CA ASP A 436 -4.05 48.93 16.79
C ASP A 436 -2.80 48.01 16.79
N PRO A 437 -1.68 48.41 17.42
CA PRO A 437 -0.43 47.63 17.43
C PRO A 437 -0.51 46.35 18.29
N ASN A 438 -1.64 46.05 18.90
CA ASN A 438 -1.90 44.78 19.56
C ASN A 438 -2.65 43.77 18.70
N ARG A 439 -3.37 44.22 17.66
CA ARG A 439 -4.18 43.34 16.80
C ARG A 439 -3.35 42.77 15.64
N PRO A 440 -3.82 41.72 14.94
CA PRO A 440 -3.24 41.29 13.67
C PRO A 440 -3.24 42.41 12.61
N ILE A 441 -2.41 42.28 11.58
CA ILE A 441 -2.29 43.25 10.46
C ILE A 441 -3.64 43.48 9.74
N GLY A 442 -4.49 42.46 9.74
CA GLY A 442 -5.89 42.53 9.34
C GLY A 442 -6.59 41.20 9.60
N SER A 443 -7.89 41.27 9.85
CA SER A 443 -8.74 40.12 10.18
C SER A 443 -10.00 40.11 9.30
N PHE A 444 -10.23 39.03 8.53
CA PHE A 444 -11.32 39.00 7.55
C PHE A 444 -12.13 37.70 7.60
N LEU A 445 -13.45 37.81 7.42
CA LEU A 445 -14.33 36.67 7.18
C LEU A 445 -14.79 36.67 5.71
N PHE A 446 -14.33 35.69 4.94
CA PHE A 446 -14.66 35.50 3.52
C PHE A 446 -15.85 34.55 3.38
N THR A 447 -17.01 35.07 3.01
CA THR A 447 -18.21 34.25 2.74
C THR A 447 -18.54 34.17 1.25
N GLY A 448 -19.21 33.10 0.81
CA GLY A 448 -19.66 32.90 -0.57
C GLY A 448 -19.55 31.45 -1.06
N PRO A 449 -20.02 31.14 -2.28
CA PRO A 449 -19.98 29.77 -2.83
C PRO A 449 -18.56 29.24 -3.08
N THR A 450 -18.45 27.92 -3.34
CA THR A 450 -17.14 27.30 -3.58
C THR A 450 -16.57 27.67 -4.95
N GLY A 451 -15.24 27.73 -5.07
CA GLY A 451 -14.57 27.94 -6.37
C GLY A 451 -14.60 29.38 -6.93
N VAL A 452 -14.97 30.39 -6.12
CA VAL A 452 -15.00 31.82 -6.53
C VAL A 452 -13.74 32.63 -6.17
N GLY A 453 -12.75 32.01 -5.50
CA GLY A 453 -11.45 32.63 -5.23
C GLY A 453 -11.07 32.88 -3.76
N LYS A 454 -11.91 32.53 -2.77
CA LYS A 454 -11.66 32.76 -1.32
C LYS A 454 -10.24 32.33 -0.88
N THR A 455 -9.90 31.06 -1.08
CA THR A 455 -8.57 30.48 -0.77
C THR A 455 -7.45 31.07 -1.64
N GLU A 456 -7.75 31.41 -2.89
CA GLU A 456 -6.75 31.94 -3.84
C GLU A 456 -6.34 33.37 -3.50
N LEU A 457 -7.25 34.19 -2.95
CA LEU A 457 -6.95 35.53 -2.46
C LEU A 457 -5.99 35.46 -1.25
N ALA A 458 -6.18 34.49 -0.33
CA ALA A 458 -5.25 34.25 0.77
C ALA A 458 -3.85 33.78 0.28
N ASN A 459 -3.81 32.88 -0.70
CA ASN A 459 -2.57 32.41 -1.34
C ASN A 459 -1.82 33.54 -2.07
N SER A 460 -2.55 34.32 -2.89
CA SER A 460 -2.03 35.49 -3.60
C SER A 460 -1.50 36.55 -2.63
N LEU A 461 -2.16 36.74 -1.50
CA LEU A 461 -1.74 37.67 -0.46
C LEU A 461 -0.45 37.24 0.23
N ALA A 462 -0.26 35.95 0.52
CA ALA A 462 1.00 35.43 1.05
C ALA A 462 2.18 35.64 0.08
N VAL A 463 1.94 35.44 -1.21
CA VAL A 463 2.94 35.68 -2.27
C VAL A 463 3.25 37.18 -2.44
N GLU A 464 2.24 38.04 -2.55
CA GLU A 464 2.46 39.47 -2.81
C GLU A 464 2.92 40.26 -1.58
N TYR A 465 2.42 39.96 -0.38
CA TYR A 465 2.78 40.68 0.84
C TYR A 465 4.05 40.10 1.48
N PHE A 466 4.01 38.84 1.90
CA PHE A 466 5.13 38.17 2.58
C PHE A 466 6.20 37.60 1.64
N ARG A 467 6.09 37.84 0.33
CA ARG A 467 7.06 37.44 -0.71
C ARG A 467 7.30 35.91 -0.80
N SER A 468 6.42 35.09 -0.22
CA SER A 468 6.57 33.63 -0.16
C SER A 468 5.22 32.91 -0.08
N LYS A 469 5.01 31.92 -0.95
CA LYS A 469 3.83 31.04 -0.89
C LYS A 469 3.78 30.26 0.44
N GLU A 470 4.94 29.90 0.99
CA GLU A 470 5.01 29.16 2.26
C GLU A 470 4.75 30.02 3.51
N ALA A 471 4.48 31.32 3.34
CA ALA A 471 3.98 32.18 4.42
C ALA A 471 2.47 31.99 4.67
N MET A 472 1.76 31.16 3.88
CA MET A 472 0.39 30.76 4.18
C MET A 472 0.37 29.55 5.14
N ILE A 473 -0.18 29.73 6.33
CA ILE A 473 -0.52 28.67 7.29
C ILE A 473 -2.01 28.36 7.10
N ARG A 474 -2.35 27.21 6.52
CA ARG A 474 -3.74 26.79 6.29
C ARG A 474 -4.16 25.71 7.28
N LEU A 475 -5.38 25.82 7.80
CA LEU A 475 -5.99 24.92 8.76
C LEU A 475 -7.44 24.65 8.32
N ASP A 476 -7.81 23.38 8.11
CA ASP A 476 -9.19 22.98 7.78
C ASP A 476 -9.98 22.78 9.07
N MET A 477 -11.07 23.53 9.25
CA MET A 477 -11.86 23.48 10.49
C MET A 477 -12.69 22.19 10.64
N SER A 478 -12.80 21.40 9.57
CA SER A 478 -13.38 20.04 9.60
C SER A 478 -12.56 19.06 10.44
N GLU A 479 -11.24 19.26 10.58
CA GLU A 479 -10.41 18.44 11.49
C GLU A 479 -10.73 18.69 12.98
N TYR A 480 -11.34 19.84 13.27
CA TYR A 480 -11.58 20.34 14.63
C TYR A 480 -13.06 20.53 14.99
N MET A 481 -13.95 19.78 14.33
CA MET A 481 -15.38 19.68 14.70
C MET A 481 -15.58 19.13 16.13
N GLU A 482 -14.66 18.28 16.60
CA GLU A 482 -14.75 17.63 17.91
C GLU A 482 -13.95 18.35 19.00
N ARG A 483 -14.51 18.38 20.21
CA ARG A 483 -13.87 18.97 21.40
C ARG A 483 -12.47 18.43 21.71
N HIS A 484 -12.19 17.16 21.45
CA HIS A 484 -10.87 16.58 21.68
C HIS A 484 -9.84 17.03 20.64
N SER A 485 -10.25 17.25 19.38
CA SER A 485 -9.37 17.80 18.33
C SER A 485 -8.88 19.21 18.66
N VAL A 486 -9.66 20.02 19.39
CA VAL A 486 -9.27 21.39 19.82
C VAL A 486 -7.93 21.39 20.55
N SER A 487 -7.61 20.34 21.31
CA SER A 487 -6.32 20.20 22.00
C SER A 487 -5.12 20.00 21.05
N LYS A 488 -5.32 19.53 19.81
CA LYS A 488 -4.26 19.52 18.78
C LYS A 488 -3.89 20.94 18.36
N LEU A 489 -4.88 21.84 18.28
CA LEU A 489 -4.71 23.20 17.76
C LEU A 489 -3.95 24.11 18.74
N PHE A 490 -4.21 23.96 20.04
CA PHE A 490 -3.68 24.83 21.12
C PHE A 490 -2.74 24.12 22.13
N GLY A 491 -2.57 22.80 22.02
CA GLY A 491 -1.79 21.96 22.93
C GLY A 491 -2.68 21.22 23.94
N SER A 492 -2.18 20.10 24.47
CA SER A 492 -2.90 19.33 25.49
C SER A 492 -2.65 19.89 26.90
N PRO A 493 -3.68 19.93 27.79
CA PRO A 493 -3.52 20.42 29.16
C PRO A 493 -2.44 19.65 29.95
N PRO A 494 -1.79 20.29 30.95
CA PRO A 494 -0.81 19.63 31.81
C PRO A 494 -1.34 18.33 32.43
N GLY A 495 -0.55 17.25 32.31
CA GLY A 495 -0.92 15.91 32.80
C GLY A 495 -1.43 14.95 31.73
N TYR A 496 -1.71 15.42 30.51
CA TYR A 496 -1.96 14.55 29.34
C TYR A 496 -0.65 14.20 28.63
N VAL A 497 -0.60 13.04 27.94
CA VAL A 497 0.62 12.50 27.29
C VAL A 497 1.26 13.51 26.31
N ASP A 498 0.44 14.28 25.61
CA ASP A 498 0.88 15.31 24.65
C ASP A 498 1.16 16.69 25.25
N SER A 499 1.08 16.89 26.58
CA SER A 499 1.35 18.19 27.21
C SER A 499 2.81 18.67 27.06
N GLY A 500 3.70 17.80 26.57
CA GLY A 500 5.06 18.13 26.14
C GLY A 500 5.14 18.80 24.74
N LYS A 501 4.02 18.99 24.04
CA LYS A 501 3.95 19.66 22.73
C LYS A 501 3.18 20.98 22.79
N GLY A 502 3.50 21.90 21.87
CA GLY A 502 2.72 23.11 21.64
C GLY A 502 1.58 22.83 20.66
N GLY A 503 0.60 23.72 20.62
CA GLY A 503 -0.48 23.67 19.65
C GLY A 503 0.02 23.77 18.21
N GLN A 504 -0.65 23.08 17.29
CA GLN A 504 -0.37 23.11 15.86
C GLN A 504 -0.35 24.55 15.30
N LEU A 505 -1.28 25.40 15.74
CA LEU A 505 -1.32 26.81 15.35
C LEU A 505 -0.20 27.62 16.04
N THR A 506 -0.01 27.46 17.35
CA THR A 506 0.98 28.26 18.09
C THR A 506 2.41 27.92 17.66
N GLU A 507 2.74 26.65 17.41
CA GLU A 507 4.03 26.25 16.84
C GLU A 507 4.22 26.76 15.40
N ALA A 508 3.19 26.73 14.55
CA ALA A 508 3.29 27.22 13.18
C ALA A 508 3.56 28.74 13.13
N VAL A 509 2.78 29.53 13.88
CA VAL A 509 2.95 30.99 13.95
C VAL A 509 4.24 31.37 14.68
N ARG A 510 4.66 30.64 15.73
CA ARG A 510 5.96 30.84 16.38
C ARG A 510 7.15 30.60 15.44
N ARG A 511 7.02 29.67 14.48
CA ARG A 511 8.04 29.41 13.43
C ARG A 511 7.98 30.44 12.30
N ARG A 512 6.80 30.98 11.97
CA ARG A 512 6.59 31.99 10.92
C ARG A 512 5.61 33.08 11.41
N PRO A 513 6.08 34.05 12.21
CA PRO A 513 5.23 35.11 12.78
C PRO A 513 4.77 36.13 11.72
N HIS A 514 5.44 36.18 10.57
CA HIS A 514 5.02 36.91 9.38
C HIS A 514 4.33 35.92 8.42
N SER A 515 3.01 35.78 8.55
CA SER A 515 2.23 34.78 7.83
C SER A 515 0.77 35.19 7.57
N VAL A 516 0.16 34.61 6.53
CA VAL A 516 -1.30 34.58 6.37
C VAL A 516 -1.80 33.32 7.06
N VAL A 517 -2.64 33.47 8.08
CA VAL A 517 -3.28 32.34 8.77
C VAL A 517 -4.68 32.17 8.22
N LEU A 518 -4.92 31.06 7.52
CA LEU A 518 -6.17 30.74 6.85
C LEU A 518 -6.90 29.61 7.58
N PHE A 519 -8.05 29.92 8.17
CA PHE A 519 -8.99 28.95 8.74
C PHE A 519 -10.09 28.68 7.71
N ASP A 520 -10.08 27.51 7.07
CA ASP A 520 -11.07 27.14 6.04
C ASP A 520 -12.33 26.53 6.69
N GLU A 521 -13.52 26.91 6.19
CA GLU A 521 -14.84 26.43 6.61
C GLU A 521 -15.12 26.58 8.12
N ILE A 522 -14.97 27.80 8.65
CA ILE A 522 -15.07 28.11 10.09
C ILE A 522 -16.40 27.73 10.74
N GLU A 523 -17.49 27.57 9.98
CA GLU A 523 -18.77 27.00 10.44
C GLU A 523 -18.69 25.53 10.89
N LYS A 524 -17.62 24.81 10.57
CA LYS A 524 -17.38 23.43 11.01
C LYS A 524 -16.68 23.37 12.38
N ALA A 525 -16.00 24.44 12.81
CA ALA A 525 -15.17 24.41 14.02
C ALA A 525 -15.98 24.14 15.29
N HIS A 526 -15.44 23.36 16.22
CA HIS A 526 -15.98 23.26 17.57
C HIS A 526 -16.02 24.63 18.25
N CYS A 527 -17.10 24.95 18.98
CA CYS A 527 -17.33 26.28 19.55
C CYS A 527 -16.23 26.78 20.49
N ASP A 528 -15.50 25.87 21.17
CA ASP A 528 -14.33 26.22 21.99
C ASP A 528 -13.23 26.92 21.16
N ILE A 529 -13.10 26.66 19.85
CA ILE A 529 -12.16 27.36 18.96
C ILE A 529 -12.59 28.80 18.71
N LEU A 530 -13.88 29.03 18.46
CA LEU A 530 -14.42 30.39 18.24
C LEU A 530 -14.17 31.26 19.48
N ASN A 531 -14.36 30.70 20.68
CA ASN A 531 -14.06 31.38 21.94
C ASN A 531 -12.57 31.75 22.07
N VAL A 532 -11.66 30.84 21.72
CA VAL A 532 -10.21 31.10 21.77
C VAL A 532 -9.77 32.10 20.69
N MET A 533 -10.38 32.06 19.50
CA MET A 533 -10.10 33.01 18.41
C MET A 533 -10.44 34.46 18.76
N LEU A 534 -11.38 34.73 19.68
CA LEU A 534 -11.62 36.09 20.20
C LEU A 534 -10.33 36.71 20.75
N GLN A 535 -9.56 35.97 21.57
CA GLN A 535 -8.29 36.45 22.12
C GLN A 535 -7.27 36.78 21.01
N VAL A 536 -7.24 35.97 19.95
CA VAL A 536 -6.32 36.17 18.81
C VAL A 536 -6.71 37.39 17.98
N LEU A 537 -8.01 37.68 17.86
CA LEU A 537 -8.55 38.83 17.13
C LEU A 537 -8.49 40.13 17.96
N ASP A 538 -8.56 40.05 19.29
CA ASP A 538 -8.54 41.22 20.18
C ASP A 538 -7.13 41.58 20.69
N ASP A 539 -6.44 40.65 21.35
CA ASP A 539 -5.12 40.88 21.98
C ASP A 539 -3.95 40.60 21.02
N GLY A 540 -4.23 40.06 19.83
CA GLY A 540 -3.23 39.55 18.87
C GLY A 540 -2.26 38.56 19.49
N ARG A 541 -2.73 37.78 20.48
CA ARG A 541 -1.92 36.86 21.28
C ARG A 541 -2.70 35.59 21.58
N LEU A 542 -1.98 34.48 21.69
CA LEU A 542 -2.54 33.18 22.03
C LEU A 542 -1.60 32.45 22.98
N THR A 543 -2.09 32.07 24.15
CA THR A 543 -1.32 31.27 25.12
C THR A 543 -1.63 29.80 24.92
N ASP A 544 -0.61 28.99 24.61
CA ASP A 544 -0.75 27.55 24.44
C ASP A 544 -0.98 26.83 25.79
N ALA A 545 -1.36 25.55 25.75
CA ALA A 545 -1.61 24.76 26.97
C ALA A 545 -0.39 24.54 27.88
N ARG A 546 0.81 24.98 27.46
CA ARG A 546 2.05 25.00 28.26
C ARG A 546 2.30 26.35 28.93
N GLY A 547 1.45 27.35 28.69
CA GLY A 547 1.66 28.73 29.12
C GLY A 547 2.57 29.55 28.19
N GLN A 548 2.89 29.07 26.98
CA GLN A 548 3.68 29.85 26.02
C GLN A 548 2.77 30.76 25.19
N THR A 549 2.87 32.07 25.42
CA THR A 549 2.19 33.08 24.59
C THR A 549 2.92 33.29 23.26
N VAL A 550 2.18 33.17 22.15
CA VAL A 550 2.62 33.46 20.78
C VAL A 550 1.90 34.71 20.27
N GLU A 551 2.60 35.58 19.55
CA GLU A 551 2.05 36.83 19.01
C GLU A 551 1.63 36.70 17.54
N PHE A 552 0.47 37.29 17.24
CA PHE A 552 -0.21 37.30 15.94
C PHE A 552 -0.21 38.70 15.30
N LYS A 553 0.36 39.70 15.98
CA LYS A 553 0.51 41.10 15.54
C LYS A 553 1.07 41.24 14.12
N ASN A 554 1.97 40.33 13.72
CA ASN A 554 2.63 40.31 12.41
C ASN A 554 1.93 39.40 11.37
N THR A 555 0.77 38.82 11.71
CA THR A 555 -0.01 37.93 10.84
C THR A 555 -1.19 38.64 10.19
N ILE A 556 -1.69 38.09 9.09
CA ILE A 556 -3.01 38.42 8.52
C ILE A 556 -3.91 37.22 8.75
N ILE A 557 -5.06 37.41 9.39
CA ILE A 557 -6.02 36.34 9.69
C ILE A 557 -7.15 36.36 8.66
N ILE A 558 -7.38 35.23 8.01
CA ILE A 558 -8.49 35.02 7.09
C ILE A 558 -9.26 33.78 7.56
N MET A 559 -10.57 33.90 7.70
CA MET A 559 -11.47 32.78 7.91
C MET A 559 -12.39 32.66 6.70
N THR A 560 -12.64 31.46 6.19
CA THR A 560 -13.60 31.24 5.11
C THR A 560 -14.87 30.60 5.64
N SER A 561 -16.00 30.90 5.02
CA SER A 561 -17.27 30.24 5.28
C SER A 561 -18.06 30.02 4.00
N ASN A 562 -18.86 28.96 3.94
CA ASN A 562 -19.81 28.68 2.86
C ASN A 562 -21.26 29.08 3.24
N ILE A 563 -21.49 29.69 4.42
CA ILE A 563 -22.82 30.16 4.84
C ILE A 563 -23.39 31.16 3.82
N GLY A 564 -24.64 30.94 3.40
CA GLY A 564 -25.32 31.78 2.40
C GLY A 564 -25.02 31.45 0.93
N SER A 565 -24.21 30.42 0.65
CA SER A 565 -23.88 30.00 -0.73
C SER A 565 -25.12 29.74 -1.61
N ASP A 566 -26.15 29.08 -1.07
CA ASP A 566 -27.39 28.73 -1.80
C ASP A 566 -28.29 29.93 -2.13
N LEU A 567 -27.99 31.10 -1.54
CA LEU A 567 -28.68 32.37 -1.80
C LEU A 567 -27.94 33.15 -2.88
N ILE A 568 -26.60 33.20 -2.80
CA ILE A 568 -25.73 33.80 -3.82
C ILE A 568 -25.84 33.01 -5.14
N ALA A 569 -25.91 31.68 -5.10
CA ALA A 569 -26.11 30.83 -6.28
C ALA A 569 -27.50 30.95 -6.94
N LYS A 570 -28.39 31.79 -6.40
CA LYS A 570 -29.70 32.15 -6.97
C LYS A 570 -29.74 33.61 -7.47
N GLU A 571 -28.58 34.21 -7.74
CA GLU A 571 -28.48 35.52 -8.39
C GLU A 571 -29.27 35.53 -9.72
N GLY A 572 -30.08 36.58 -9.91
CA GLY A 572 -31.05 36.68 -11.01
C GLY A 572 -32.33 37.46 -10.68
N VAL A 573 -32.66 37.63 -9.38
CA VAL A 573 -33.86 38.38 -8.93
C VAL A 573 -33.54 39.48 -7.90
N LEU A 574 -32.46 39.34 -7.12
CA LEU A 574 -32.08 40.28 -6.05
C LEU A 574 -30.82 41.07 -6.42
N SER A 575 -30.67 42.27 -5.85
CA SER A 575 -29.44 43.07 -5.96
C SER A 575 -28.35 42.55 -5.00
N PHE A 576 -27.08 42.81 -5.31
CA PHE A 576 -25.97 42.38 -4.47
C PHE A 576 -26.04 42.94 -3.02
N GLU A 577 -26.58 44.15 -2.83
CA GLU A 577 -26.79 44.74 -1.50
C GLU A 577 -27.83 43.94 -0.69
N GLN A 578 -28.91 43.48 -1.35
CA GLN A 578 -29.91 42.59 -0.73
C GLN A 578 -29.30 41.22 -0.42
N VAL A 579 -28.49 40.66 -1.33
CA VAL A 579 -27.77 39.40 -1.10
C VAL A 579 -26.83 39.53 0.10
N LYS A 580 -26.04 40.62 0.19
CA LYS A 580 -25.18 40.89 1.37
C LYS A 580 -26.00 40.97 2.65
N ALA A 581 -27.12 41.69 2.66
CA ALA A 581 -27.97 41.81 3.85
C ALA A 581 -28.51 40.46 4.35
N ILE A 582 -28.95 39.57 3.43
CA ILE A 582 -29.45 38.24 3.81
C ILE A 582 -28.29 37.32 4.26
N VAL A 583 -27.13 37.39 3.61
CA VAL A 583 -25.93 36.65 4.03
C VAL A 583 -25.47 37.11 5.41
N GLU A 584 -25.56 38.40 5.72
CA GLU A 584 -25.33 38.93 7.07
C GLU A 584 -26.33 38.40 8.10
N GLU A 585 -27.63 38.26 7.77
CA GLU A 585 -28.59 37.61 8.67
C GLU A 585 -28.24 36.15 8.93
N GLU A 586 -27.87 35.38 7.90
CA GLU A 586 -27.45 33.98 8.07
C GLU A 586 -26.16 33.86 8.88
N LEU A 587 -25.19 34.75 8.70
CA LEU A 587 -24.01 34.82 9.58
C LEU A 587 -24.39 35.14 11.03
N LYS A 588 -25.35 36.05 11.27
CA LYS A 588 -25.86 36.39 12.62
C LYS A 588 -26.69 35.28 13.26
N ARG A 589 -27.19 34.31 12.48
CA ARG A 589 -27.86 33.08 12.98
C ARG A 589 -26.86 31.99 13.38
N ASN A 590 -25.74 31.87 12.65
CA ASN A 590 -24.74 30.82 12.86
C ASN A 590 -23.61 31.24 13.83
N PHE A 591 -23.23 32.51 13.85
CA PHE A 591 -22.18 33.06 14.71
C PHE A 591 -22.71 34.13 15.66
N ARG A 592 -22.10 34.23 16.85
CA ARG A 592 -22.40 35.30 17.80
C ARG A 592 -21.93 36.65 17.26
N LEU A 593 -22.73 37.70 17.46
CA LEU A 593 -22.37 39.09 17.11
C LEU A 593 -21.02 39.51 17.70
N GLU A 594 -20.69 39.07 18.91
CA GLU A 594 -19.39 39.32 19.54
C GLU A 594 -18.20 38.85 18.68
N PHE A 595 -18.33 37.70 18.00
CA PHE A 595 -17.30 37.13 17.15
C PHE A 595 -17.23 37.83 15.79
N LEU A 596 -18.39 38.08 15.17
CA LEU A 596 -18.48 38.81 13.90
C LEU A 596 -17.92 40.23 14.01
N ASN A 597 -18.15 40.90 15.14
CA ASN A 597 -17.67 42.26 15.41
C ASN A 597 -16.16 42.35 15.68
N ARG A 598 -15.40 41.23 15.71
CA ARG A 598 -13.93 41.28 15.84
C ARG A 598 -13.18 41.31 14.51
N PHE A 599 -13.84 41.03 13.38
CA PHE A 599 -13.21 41.14 12.06
C PHE A 599 -13.12 42.62 11.61
N ASP A 600 -12.09 42.97 10.85
CA ASP A 600 -11.96 44.27 10.18
C ASP A 600 -12.98 44.45 9.05
N ASP A 601 -13.38 43.36 8.38
CA ASP A 601 -14.42 43.34 7.35
C ASP A 601 -15.02 41.94 7.16
N VAL A 602 -16.27 41.88 6.70
CA VAL A 602 -16.99 40.65 6.32
C VAL A 602 -17.30 40.73 4.82
N ILE A 603 -16.55 39.94 4.05
CA ILE A 603 -16.43 40.07 2.61
C ILE A 603 -17.26 38.98 1.93
N VAL A 604 -18.31 39.39 1.22
CA VAL A 604 -19.17 38.50 0.42
C VAL A 604 -18.60 38.38 -1.00
N PHE A 605 -18.21 37.17 -1.39
CA PHE A 605 -17.70 36.88 -2.73
C PHE A 605 -18.87 36.63 -3.70
N LYS A 606 -18.79 37.27 -4.88
CA LYS A 606 -19.80 37.21 -5.94
C LYS A 606 -19.63 35.94 -6.78
N GLN A 607 -20.68 35.51 -7.48
CA GLN A 607 -20.55 34.44 -8.47
C GLN A 607 -19.74 34.94 -9.69
N LEU A 608 -18.94 34.07 -10.31
CA LEU A 608 -18.04 34.45 -11.41
C LEU A 608 -18.81 34.49 -12.75
N ASN A 609 -18.75 35.62 -13.44
CA ASN A 609 -19.40 35.80 -14.74
C ASN A 609 -18.59 35.17 -15.88
N ILE A 610 -19.20 34.98 -17.05
CA ILE A 610 -18.54 34.41 -18.24
C ILE A 610 -17.29 35.21 -18.66
N SER A 611 -17.28 36.53 -18.45
CA SER A 611 -16.10 37.40 -18.61
C SER A 611 -14.96 37.04 -17.65
N ASP A 612 -15.29 36.78 -16.38
CA ASP A 612 -14.33 36.45 -15.34
C ASP A 612 -13.73 35.06 -15.61
N LEU A 613 -14.57 34.12 -16.02
CA LEU A 613 -14.17 32.78 -16.45
C LEU A 613 -13.25 32.82 -17.69
N LYS A 614 -13.45 33.74 -18.64
CA LYS A 614 -12.50 33.95 -19.76
C LYS A 614 -11.13 34.40 -19.26
N HIS A 615 -11.04 35.37 -18.37
CA HIS A 615 -9.75 35.81 -17.83
C HIS A 615 -9.08 34.71 -16.98
N ILE A 616 -9.84 33.93 -16.21
CA ILE A 616 -9.31 32.79 -15.44
C ILE A 616 -8.79 31.69 -16.36
N VAL A 617 -9.48 31.38 -17.47
CA VAL A 617 -8.97 30.46 -18.50
C VAL A 617 -7.69 31.00 -19.15
N GLU A 618 -7.57 32.31 -19.37
CA GLU A 618 -6.35 32.93 -19.90
C GLU A 618 -5.16 32.75 -18.93
N ILE A 619 -5.37 32.93 -17.63
CA ILE A 619 -4.35 32.69 -16.60
C ILE A 619 -3.91 31.22 -16.61
N MET A 620 -4.86 30.27 -16.68
CA MET A 620 -4.55 28.83 -16.76
C MET A 620 -3.82 28.44 -18.07
N ILE A 621 -4.12 29.09 -19.20
CA ILE A 621 -3.40 28.90 -20.46
C ILE A 621 -1.97 29.46 -20.36
N ASN A 622 -1.80 30.62 -19.72
CA ASN A 622 -0.48 31.20 -19.48
C ASN A 622 0.37 30.33 -18.56
N GLU A 623 -0.19 29.71 -17.52
CA GLU A 623 0.53 28.69 -16.72
C GLU A 623 1.07 27.53 -17.58
N VAL A 624 0.29 27.06 -18.57
CA VAL A 624 0.74 26.02 -19.51
C VAL A 624 1.82 26.57 -20.45
N HIS A 625 1.69 27.82 -20.92
CA HIS A 625 2.68 28.48 -21.75
C HIS A 625 4.03 28.65 -21.03
N GLU A 626 4.05 29.05 -19.74
CA GLU A 626 5.28 29.13 -18.94
C GLU A 626 5.99 27.76 -18.84
N ARG A 627 5.25 26.65 -18.70
CA ARG A 627 5.80 25.28 -18.68
C ARG A 627 6.37 24.84 -20.03
N LEU A 628 5.94 25.45 -21.14
CA LEU A 628 6.42 25.15 -22.49
C LEU A 628 7.64 25.99 -22.91
N LYS A 629 7.86 27.18 -22.31
CA LYS A 629 9.03 28.03 -22.59
C LYS A 629 10.37 27.28 -22.53
N PRO A 630 10.68 26.41 -21.54
CA PRO A 630 11.94 25.66 -21.50
C PRO A 630 12.15 24.72 -22.70
N LYS A 631 11.09 24.39 -23.44
CA LYS A 631 11.11 23.53 -24.64
C LYS A 631 11.11 24.32 -25.95
N ASN A 632 11.18 25.67 -25.87
CA ASN A 632 11.01 26.61 -26.98
C ASN A 632 9.68 26.45 -27.75
N THR A 633 8.71 25.71 -27.21
CA THR A 633 7.40 25.50 -27.84
C THR A 633 6.48 26.66 -27.50
N GLU A 634 5.91 27.30 -28.52
CA GLU A 634 5.01 28.46 -28.36
C GLU A 634 3.57 28.03 -28.60
N LEU A 635 2.70 28.21 -27.61
CA LEU A 635 1.30 27.81 -27.67
C LEU A 635 0.39 29.01 -28.01
N ILE A 636 -0.43 28.87 -29.05
CA ILE A 636 -1.47 29.81 -29.47
C ILE A 636 -2.84 29.15 -29.28
N VAL A 637 -3.77 29.83 -28.59
CA VAL A 637 -5.13 29.31 -28.31
C VAL A 637 -6.17 30.29 -28.86
N THR A 638 -7.11 29.83 -29.69
CA THR A 638 -8.18 30.69 -30.22
C THR A 638 -9.27 30.97 -29.19
N GLU A 639 -9.99 32.09 -29.35
CA GLU A 639 -11.15 32.42 -28.51
C GLU A 639 -12.23 31.33 -28.53
N ARG A 640 -12.44 30.66 -29.68
CA ARG A 640 -13.37 29.53 -29.81
C ARG A 640 -12.99 28.36 -28.90
N PHE A 641 -11.70 28.07 -28.76
CA PHE A 641 -11.21 27.04 -27.85
C PHE A 641 -11.40 27.46 -26.38
N LYS A 642 -11.17 28.74 -26.04
CA LYS A 642 -11.44 29.27 -24.69
C LYS A 642 -12.93 29.20 -24.34
N GLU A 643 -13.81 29.52 -25.27
CA GLU A 643 -15.27 29.40 -25.12
C GLU A 643 -15.71 27.93 -24.97
N ARG A 644 -15.10 27.00 -25.71
CA ARG A 644 -15.32 25.55 -25.53
C ARG A 644 -14.90 25.09 -24.15
N LEU A 645 -13.73 25.53 -23.65
CA LEU A 645 -13.25 25.23 -22.29
C LEU A 645 -14.20 25.73 -21.21
N ILE A 646 -14.79 26.92 -21.38
CA ILE A 646 -15.77 27.46 -20.42
C ILE A 646 -17.08 26.67 -20.48
N LYS A 647 -17.60 26.39 -21.69
CA LYS A 647 -18.84 25.61 -21.85
C LYS A 647 -18.75 24.20 -21.24
N GLU A 648 -17.57 23.58 -21.28
CA GLU A 648 -17.31 22.24 -20.73
C GLU A 648 -16.85 22.26 -19.26
N GLY A 649 -16.31 23.39 -18.78
CA GLY A 649 -15.64 23.50 -17.48
C GLY A 649 -16.34 24.41 -16.48
N TYR A 650 -17.41 25.11 -16.85
CA TYR A 650 -18.22 25.91 -15.94
C TYR A 650 -19.35 25.07 -15.30
N SER A 651 -19.52 25.24 -13.99
CA SER A 651 -20.70 24.77 -13.26
C SER A 651 -21.03 25.80 -12.18
N PRO A 652 -22.27 26.35 -12.11
CA PRO A 652 -22.62 27.39 -11.14
C PRO A 652 -22.27 27.04 -9.69
N CYS A 653 -22.46 25.77 -9.29
CA CYS A 653 -22.24 25.30 -7.91
C CYS A 653 -20.76 25.13 -7.52
N TYR A 654 -19.86 25.01 -8.52
CA TYR A 654 -18.44 24.71 -8.30
C TYR A 654 -17.48 25.81 -8.82
N GLY A 655 -18.02 26.88 -9.40
CA GLY A 655 -17.27 28.04 -9.88
C GLY A 655 -16.16 27.66 -10.87
N ALA A 656 -14.98 28.25 -10.69
CA ALA A 656 -13.82 27.99 -11.55
C ALA A 656 -13.12 26.65 -11.29
N ARG A 657 -13.52 25.88 -10.26
CA ARG A 657 -12.83 24.64 -9.85
C ARG A 657 -12.83 23.57 -10.96
N SER A 658 -13.90 23.52 -11.76
CA SER A 658 -14.03 22.61 -12.89
C SER A 658 -13.27 23.04 -14.15
N LEU A 659 -12.96 24.34 -14.33
CA LEU A 659 -12.17 24.83 -15.48
C LEU A 659 -10.78 24.19 -15.52
N LYS A 660 -10.11 24.02 -14.37
CA LYS A 660 -8.80 23.38 -14.29
C LYS A 660 -8.83 21.91 -14.77
N ARG A 661 -9.96 21.21 -14.62
CA ARG A 661 -10.17 19.86 -15.18
C ARG A 661 -10.41 19.90 -16.69
N ALA A 662 -11.17 20.86 -17.20
CA ALA A 662 -11.40 21.04 -18.63
C ALA A 662 -10.12 21.44 -19.38
N VAL A 663 -9.34 22.40 -18.86
CA VAL A 663 -8.03 22.79 -19.40
C VAL A 663 -7.07 21.59 -19.42
N ARG A 664 -7.03 20.79 -18.35
CA ARG A 664 -6.23 19.55 -18.33
C ARG A 664 -6.68 18.62 -19.48
N ARG A 665 -7.94 18.17 -19.46
CA ARG A 665 -8.48 17.17 -20.40
C ARG A 665 -8.38 17.58 -21.88
N TYR A 666 -8.71 18.83 -22.21
CA TYR A 666 -8.84 19.24 -23.62
C TYR A 666 -7.58 19.90 -24.19
N LEU A 667 -6.74 20.54 -23.37
CA LEU A 667 -5.49 21.17 -23.81
C LEU A 667 -4.26 20.31 -23.47
N VAL A 668 -4.05 20.00 -22.19
CA VAL A 668 -2.78 19.42 -21.69
C VAL A 668 -2.64 17.94 -22.06
N ASP A 669 -3.71 17.15 -21.96
CA ASP A 669 -3.73 15.73 -22.35
C ASP A 669 -3.33 15.57 -23.83
N ASN A 670 -4.04 16.28 -24.72
CA ASN A 670 -3.83 16.26 -26.16
C ASN A 670 -2.44 16.78 -26.57
N LEU A 671 -1.97 17.85 -25.92
CA LEU A 671 -0.64 18.42 -26.18
C LEU A 671 0.47 17.41 -25.83
N ALA A 672 0.35 16.70 -24.71
CA ALA A 672 1.33 15.69 -24.31
C ALA A 672 1.41 14.53 -25.30
N GLU A 673 0.25 14.02 -25.75
CA GLU A 673 0.17 12.90 -26.68
C GLU A 673 0.82 13.23 -28.04
N LYS A 674 0.53 14.41 -28.59
CA LYS A 674 1.12 14.87 -29.87
C LYS A 674 2.62 15.19 -29.78
N MET A 675 3.12 15.53 -28.59
CA MET A 675 4.58 15.62 -28.37
C MET A 675 5.25 14.25 -28.31
N LEU A 676 4.60 13.21 -27.78
CA LEU A 676 5.13 11.83 -27.77
C LEU A 676 5.09 11.17 -29.16
N ASN A 677 4.04 11.44 -29.94
CA ASN A 677 3.96 11.04 -31.36
C ASN A 677 5.04 11.70 -32.25
N GLY A 678 5.77 12.70 -31.74
CA GLY A 678 6.72 13.48 -32.54
C GLY A 678 6.07 14.47 -33.53
N GLU A 679 4.74 14.63 -33.49
CA GLU A 679 4.01 15.64 -34.28
C GLU A 679 4.44 17.06 -33.88
N PHE A 680 4.67 17.27 -32.58
CA PHE A 680 5.11 18.55 -32.01
C PHE A 680 6.54 18.45 -31.49
N LYS A 681 7.45 19.25 -32.04
CA LYS A 681 8.87 19.26 -31.69
C LYS A 681 9.24 20.50 -30.85
N GLU A 682 10.35 20.38 -30.12
CA GLU A 682 11.01 21.50 -29.44
C GLU A 682 11.26 22.63 -30.46
N GLY A 683 10.89 23.88 -30.12
CA GLY A 683 11.00 25.03 -31.04
C GLY A 683 9.83 25.26 -32.02
N ASN A 684 8.78 24.41 -32.04
CA ASN A 684 7.58 24.64 -32.86
C ASN A 684 6.64 25.70 -32.24
N THR A 685 5.93 26.44 -33.10
CA THR A 685 4.75 27.23 -32.70
C THR A 685 3.49 26.42 -33.05
N VAL A 686 2.71 26.10 -32.02
CA VAL A 686 1.56 25.18 -32.06
C VAL A 686 0.29 25.97 -31.76
N ALA A 687 -0.68 25.92 -32.67
CA ALA A 687 -1.97 26.57 -32.53
C ALA A 687 -3.10 25.54 -32.34
N VAL A 688 -4.01 25.80 -31.41
CA VAL A 688 -5.21 24.98 -31.14
C VAL A 688 -6.48 25.78 -31.36
N ASP A 689 -7.46 25.17 -32.04
CA ASP A 689 -8.73 25.78 -32.43
C ASP A 689 -9.89 24.75 -32.35
N VAL A 690 -11.12 25.20 -32.52
CA VAL A 690 -12.33 24.35 -32.54
C VAL A 690 -13.14 24.65 -33.81
N ASP A 691 -13.45 23.59 -34.56
CA ASP A 691 -14.32 23.70 -35.74
C ASP A 691 -15.80 23.82 -35.34
N SER A 692 -16.63 24.25 -36.29
CA SER A 692 -18.09 24.31 -36.24
C SER A 692 -18.77 23.03 -35.71
N VAL A 693 -18.16 21.85 -35.89
CA VAL A 693 -18.65 20.54 -35.41
C VAL A 693 -18.03 20.15 -34.05
N THR A 694 -17.50 21.10 -33.29
CA THR A 694 -16.87 20.96 -31.96
C THR A 694 -15.59 20.10 -31.86
N VAL A 695 -15.06 19.63 -32.99
CA VAL A 695 -13.78 18.91 -33.06
C VAL A 695 -12.60 19.85 -32.80
N ILE A 696 -11.69 19.44 -31.92
CA ILE A 696 -10.45 20.16 -31.61
C ILE A 696 -9.45 19.96 -32.76
N GLN A 697 -9.00 21.05 -33.38
CA GLN A 697 -7.96 21.03 -34.41
C GLN A 697 -6.65 21.60 -33.89
N TRP A 698 -5.55 21.02 -34.35
CA TRP A 698 -4.19 21.47 -34.04
C TRP A 698 -3.45 21.80 -35.33
N LYS A 699 -2.68 22.90 -35.33
CA LYS A 699 -1.85 23.36 -36.47
C LYS A 699 -0.44 23.63 -35.98
N VAL A 700 0.56 23.07 -36.67
CA VAL A 700 1.97 23.24 -36.36
C VAL A 700 2.60 24.21 -37.35
N THR A 701 3.43 25.11 -36.85
CA THR A 701 4.32 25.95 -37.66
C THR A 701 5.74 25.81 -37.13
N GLU A 702 6.65 25.31 -37.97
CA GLU A 702 8.06 25.27 -37.62
C GLU A 702 8.65 26.69 -37.68
N LYS A 703 9.47 27.06 -36.70
CA LYS A 703 10.26 28.30 -36.73
C LYS A 703 11.43 28.17 -37.70
N THR A 704 11.11 28.12 -39.00
CA THR A 704 12.11 28.20 -40.07
C THR A 704 12.87 29.53 -39.98
N GLY A 705 14.19 29.45 -40.07
CA GLY A 705 15.06 30.62 -40.06
C GLY A 705 14.72 31.53 -41.24
N SER A 706 14.37 32.79 -40.94
CA SER A 706 14.04 33.86 -41.88
C SER A 706 12.86 33.60 -42.85
N THR A 707 11.71 34.21 -42.56
CA THR A 707 11.11 35.23 -43.45
C THR A 707 10.19 36.15 -42.65
N LYS A 708 10.64 37.39 -42.37
CA LYS A 708 9.79 38.43 -41.77
C LYS A 708 8.88 39.07 -42.83
N SER A 709 7.75 38.43 -43.19
CA SER A 709 6.53 39.09 -43.69
C SER A 709 5.41 38.11 -44.07
N LYS A 710 4.31 38.06 -43.30
CA LYS A 710 2.94 38.21 -43.83
C LYS A 710 1.80 38.29 -42.80
N VAL A 711 2.02 37.96 -41.52
CA VAL A 711 0.99 38.06 -40.46
C VAL A 711 1.42 39.03 -39.34
N MET A 712 1.53 40.32 -39.68
CA MET A 712 1.57 41.44 -38.71
C MET A 712 1.49 42.78 -39.46
N LYS A 713 0.30 43.38 -39.49
CA LYS A 713 0.07 44.82 -39.73
C LYS A 713 -0.89 45.28 -38.64
N GLN A 714 -0.61 46.47 -38.08
CA GLN A 714 -1.14 46.96 -36.79
C GLN A 714 -0.56 46.13 -35.62
N ALA A 715 0.14 46.68 -34.63
CA ALA A 715 0.59 48.07 -34.41
C ALA A 715 2.12 48.15 -34.18
N LYS A 716 2.69 49.36 -34.27
CA LYS A 716 4.09 49.69 -33.96
C LYS A 716 4.15 50.98 -33.15
N SER A 717 4.90 51.00 -32.04
CA SER A 717 5.87 52.06 -31.76
C SER A 717 6.67 51.79 -30.47
N SER A 718 8.00 52.00 -30.54
CA SER A 718 8.94 52.46 -29.48
C SER A 718 9.12 51.62 -28.18
N THR A 719 10.32 51.44 -27.61
CA THR A 719 11.63 52.12 -27.82
C THR A 719 12.84 51.14 -27.73
N MET A 720 14.06 51.64 -27.92
CA MET A 720 15.33 50.90 -28.06
C MET A 720 15.94 50.34 -26.73
N PRO A 721 16.90 49.39 -26.80
CA PRO A 721 17.50 48.71 -25.64
C PRO A 721 18.87 49.28 -25.20
N TYR A 722 19.35 48.84 -24.02
CA TYR A 722 20.76 48.93 -23.61
C TYR A 722 21.45 47.56 -23.61
N LYS A 723 22.76 47.55 -23.78
CA LYS A 723 23.60 46.36 -23.99
C LYS A 723 25.00 46.61 -23.42
N PHE A 724 25.55 45.67 -22.64
CA PHE A 724 26.98 45.62 -22.29
C PHE A 724 27.52 44.18 -22.43
N PRO A 725 28.84 43.97 -22.61
CA PRO A 725 29.32 42.76 -23.28
C PRO A 725 29.98 41.68 -22.39
N ILE A 726 29.98 40.48 -22.97
CA ILE A 726 30.89 39.32 -22.83
C ILE A 726 32.29 39.64 -22.25
N PRO A 727 32.90 38.67 -21.54
CA PRO A 727 33.80 37.75 -22.24
C PRO A 727 33.47 36.25 -22.05
N SER A 728 33.65 35.48 -23.12
CA SER A 728 33.59 34.02 -23.15
C SER A 728 34.99 33.43 -23.20
N ILE A 729 35.23 32.33 -22.48
CA ILE A 729 36.39 31.46 -22.71
C ILE A 729 35.89 30.05 -23.01
N GLN A 730 36.32 29.48 -24.14
CA GLN A 730 36.12 28.09 -24.53
C GLN A 730 37.39 27.28 -24.25
N GLN A 731 37.23 26.02 -23.80
CA GLN A 731 38.11 24.84 -23.94
C GLN A 731 37.80 23.87 -22.77
N SER A 732 37.84 22.54 -22.92
CA SER A 732 37.88 21.70 -24.13
C SER A 732 37.43 20.27 -23.82
N ILE A 733 36.83 19.60 -24.82
CA ILE A 733 36.37 18.19 -24.80
C ILE A 733 37.59 17.24 -24.83
N PRO A 734 37.62 16.12 -24.05
CA PRO A 734 37.29 14.83 -24.67
C PRO A 734 36.54 13.81 -23.79
N SER A 735 35.92 12.86 -24.50
CA SER A 735 35.12 11.73 -24.02
C SER A 735 35.89 10.40 -24.00
N GLN A 736 35.56 9.51 -23.06
CA GLN A 736 35.56 8.04 -23.22
C GLN A 736 34.54 7.48 -22.19
N PHE A 737 33.42 6.85 -22.55
CA PHE A 737 33.19 5.54 -23.17
C PHE A 737 33.66 4.31 -22.36
N GLY A 738 32.70 3.48 -21.96
CA GLY A 738 32.83 2.01 -21.98
C GLY A 738 32.89 1.27 -20.63
N GLN A 739 31.85 0.44 -20.39
CA GLN A 739 31.87 -0.86 -19.67
C GLN A 739 32.39 -0.86 -18.21
N MET A 740 31.69 -1.42 -17.23
CA MET A 740 31.45 -2.87 -17.12
C MET A 740 30.16 -3.19 -16.33
N ALA A 741 29.60 -4.37 -16.59
CA ALA A 741 28.54 -4.97 -15.79
C ALA A 741 29.10 -6.07 -14.85
N ALA A 742 28.22 -6.63 -14.00
CA ALA A 742 28.43 -7.82 -13.17
C ALA A 742 29.43 -7.72 -11.99
N ALA A 743 28.99 -7.12 -10.88
CA ALA A 743 29.19 -7.65 -9.53
C ALA A 743 28.35 -6.87 -8.49
N SER A 744 27.31 -7.47 -7.90
CA SER A 744 26.77 -7.20 -6.54
C SER A 744 25.42 -7.92 -6.32
N GLN A 745 25.44 -9.11 -5.71
CA GLN A 745 24.28 -9.70 -5.05
C GLN A 745 24.72 -10.31 -3.71
N THR A 746 24.67 -9.49 -2.65
CA THR A 746 24.44 -9.86 -1.23
C THR A 746 24.59 -8.59 -0.37
N HIS A 747 23.77 -8.50 0.70
CA HIS A 747 23.79 -7.57 1.86
C HIS A 747 22.57 -6.63 2.00
N ALA A 748 21.62 -7.11 2.82
CA ALA A 748 20.71 -6.36 3.71
C ALA A 748 19.87 -7.41 4.48
N ASP A 749 19.52 -7.30 5.77
CA ASP A 749 20.05 -6.53 6.90
C ASP A 749 19.71 -7.31 8.18
N THR A 750 20.56 -7.27 9.21
CA THR A 750 20.26 -7.90 10.52
C THR A 750 20.68 -7.02 11.71
N PRO A 751 19.74 -6.52 12.54
CA PRO A 751 20.08 -5.84 13.79
C PRO A 751 20.49 -6.83 14.90
N PRO A 752 21.33 -6.44 15.88
CA PRO A 752 21.94 -7.37 16.82
C PRO A 752 21.12 -7.57 18.11
N VAL A 753 20.90 -8.82 18.52
CA VAL A 753 20.42 -9.19 19.87
C VAL A 753 21.13 -10.45 20.38
N LEU A 754 21.89 -10.32 21.48
CA LEU A 754 22.24 -11.41 22.39
C LEU A 754 21.10 -11.57 23.42
N SER A 755 20.81 -12.72 24.03
CA SER A 755 21.57 -13.97 24.13
C SER A 755 20.64 -15.18 24.40
N ASN A 756 21.06 -16.40 24.00
CA ASN A 756 20.74 -17.67 24.70
C ASN A 756 21.40 -18.89 24.01
N GLN A 757 22.55 -19.36 24.52
CA GLN A 757 23.28 -20.49 23.89
C GLN A 757 22.54 -21.84 23.97
N LEU A 758 21.74 -22.06 25.02
CA LEU A 758 20.97 -23.29 25.21
C LEU A 758 19.84 -23.46 24.17
N HIS A 759 19.13 -22.39 23.82
CA HIS A 759 18.14 -22.43 22.74
C HIS A 759 18.80 -22.69 21.39
N ARG A 760 19.94 -22.03 21.12
CA ARG A 760 20.70 -22.21 19.88
C ARG A 760 21.10 -23.67 19.66
N ARG A 761 21.50 -24.42 20.70
CA ARG A 761 21.82 -25.86 20.58
C ARG A 761 20.61 -26.73 20.21
N ARG A 762 19.41 -26.46 20.73
CA ARG A 762 18.19 -27.21 20.33
C ARG A 762 17.76 -26.85 18.91
N LEU A 763 17.72 -25.56 18.57
CA LEU A 763 17.37 -25.10 17.22
C LEU A 763 18.35 -25.63 16.17
N ILE A 764 19.66 -25.64 16.46
CA ILE A 764 20.68 -26.25 15.60
C ILE A 764 20.50 -27.77 15.50
N ALA A 765 20.14 -28.48 16.57
CA ALA A 765 19.87 -29.92 16.46
C ALA A 765 18.67 -30.23 15.54
N THR A 766 17.57 -29.46 15.65
CA THR A 766 16.39 -29.63 14.77
C THR A 766 16.66 -29.16 13.34
N LEU A 767 17.43 -28.09 13.15
CA LEU A 767 17.84 -27.63 11.82
C LEU A 767 18.81 -28.60 11.15
N ILE A 768 19.84 -29.10 11.85
CA ILE A 768 20.73 -30.15 11.33
C ILE A 768 19.93 -31.40 10.98
N ALA A 769 18.93 -31.79 11.78
CA ALA A 769 18.05 -32.90 11.43
C ALA A 769 17.27 -32.62 10.12
N LEU A 770 16.60 -31.47 9.99
CA LEU A 770 15.83 -31.11 8.79
C LEU A 770 16.69 -30.87 7.54
N GLU A 771 17.87 -30.28 7.69
CA GLU A 771 18.85 -30.12 6.61
C GLU A 771 19.47 -31.46 6.23
N SER A 772 19.71 -32.37 7.18
CA SER A 772 20.10 -33.76 6.88
C SER A 772 18.98 -34.50 6.15
N PHE A 773 17.71 -34.32 6.52
CA PHE A 773 16.56 -34.89 5.81
C PHE A 773 16.43 -34.35 4.37
N LYS A 774 16.73 -33.06 4.14
CA LYS A 774 16.82 -32.49 2.79
C LYS A 774 18.03 -32.99 2.00
N GLN A 775 19.21 -33.11 2.63
CA GLN A 775 20.43 -33.63 1.99
C GLN A 775 20.40 -35.15 1.75
N MET A 776 19.61 -35.92 2.51
CA MET A 776 19.40 -37.36 2.30
C MET A 776 18.49 -37.70 1.10
N GLY A 777 17.96 -36.72 0.36
CA GLY A 777 17.22 -36.96 -0.88
C GLY A 777 15.85 -37.62 -0.70
N ILE A 778 15.29 -37.63 0.52
CA ILE A 778 14.02 -38.30 0.83
C ILE A 778 12.83 -37.56 0.19
N PHE A 779 12.91 -36.23 0.00
CA PHE A 779 11.99 -35.44 -0.84
C PHE A 779 12.22 -35.66 -2.35
N SER A 780 12.32 -36.93 -2.76
CA SER A 780 12.22 -37.31 -4.17
C SER A 780 10.75 -37.27 -4.62
N GLY A 781 10.51 -37.15 -5.93
CA GLY A 781 9.15 -37.24 -6.49
C GLY A 781 8.42 -38.55 -6.13
N GLN A 782 9.18 -39.63 -5.86
CA GLN A 782 8.63 -40.90 -5.39
C GLN A 782 7.98 -40.81 -4.00
N TRP A 783 8.46 -39.92 -3.11
CA TRP A 783 7.82 -39.71 -1.81
C TRP A 783 6.50 -38.95 -1.96
N LEU A 784 6.45 -37.92 -2.81
CA LEU A 784 5.21 -37.18 -3.12
C LEU A 784 4.14 -38.06 -3.77
N LEU A 785 4.53 -39.08 -4.56
CA LEU A 785 3.63 -40.13 -5.05
C LEU A 785 3.18 -41.10 -3.95
N GLN A 786 4.05 -41.43 -2.99
CA GLN A 786 3.75 -42.37 -1.90
C GLN A 786 3.04 -41.72 -0.71
N MET A 787 2.97 -40.39 -0.62
CA MET A 787 2.43 -39.66 0.52
C MET A 787 0.98 -40.04 0.85
N GLU A 788 0.12 -40.29 -0.15
CA GLU A 788 -1.24 -40.78 0.10
C GLU A 788 -1.23 -42.15 0.81
N LYS A 789 -0.38 -43.08 0.35
CA LYS A 789 -0.20 -44.40 0.97
C LYS A 789 0.46 -44.31 2.35
N ALA A 790 1.21 -43.25 2.63
CA ALA A 790 1.76 -42.98 3.95
C ALA A 790 0.66 -42.50 4.91
N LEU A 791 -0.11 -41.48 4.52
CA LEU A 791 -1.23 -40.95 5.28
C LEU A 791 -2.32 -42.01 5.54
N GLN A 792 -2.64 -42.86 4.55
CA GLN A 792 -3.62 -43.95 4.66
C GLN A 792 -3.25 -45.02 5.71
N LYS A 793 -1.96 -45.21 6.07
CA LYS A 793 -1.57 -46.14 7.16
C LYS A 793 -2.12 -45.75 8.52
N HIS A 794 -2.46 -44.46 8.70
CA HIS A 794 -2.85 -43.87 9.97
C HIS A 794 -4.27 -43.30 9.97
N ILE A 795 -4.98 -43.36 8.83
CA ILE A 795 -6.27 -42.68 8.62
C ILE A 795 -7.17 -43.59 7.78
N ILE A 796 -8.29 -44.00 8.36
CA ILE A 796 -9.26 -44.93 7.77
C ILE A 796 -10.54 -44.16 7.40
N GLY A 797 -11.17 -44.53 6.28
CA GLY A 797 -12.46 -44.00 5.81
C GLY A 797 -12.45 -42.62 5.15
N GLN A 798 -11.30 -41.91 5.14
CA GLN A 798 -11.19 -40.54 4.64
C GLN A 798 -10.22 -40.43 3.45
N SER A 799 -10.25 -41.40 2.53
CA SER A 799 -9.36 -41.48 1.36
C SER A 799 -9.41 -40.24 0.46
N GLU A 800 -10.60 -39.70 0.23
CA GLU A 800 -10.85 -38.49 -0.55
C GLU A 800 -10.20 -37.24 0.08
N ALA A 801 -10.29 -37.10 1.41
CA ALA A 801 -9.62 -36.03 2.16
C ALA A 801 -8.08 -36.15 2.09
N ILE A 802 -7.55 -37.37 2.06
CA ILE A 802 -6.12 -37.63 1.90
C ILE A 802 -5.65 -37.27 0.47
N GLY A 803 -6.43 -37.63 -0.55
CA GLY A 803 -6.15 -37.27 -1.95
C GLY A 803 -6.15 -35.76 -2.17
N ALA A 804 -7.17 -35.06 -1.67
CA ALA A 804 -7.28 -33.60 -1.69
C ALA A 804 -6.03 -32.91 -1.08
N VAL A 805 -5.71 -33.21 0.20
CA VAL A 805 -4.49 -32.70 0.86
C VAL A 805 -3.23 -32.98 0.04
N SER A 806 -3.17 -34.16 -0.58
CA SER A 806 -2.00 -34.55 -1.37
C SER A 806 -1.88 -33.80 -2.70
N ARG A 807 -2.98 -33.52 -3.41
CA ARG A 807 -2.94 -32.69 -4.64
C ARG A 807 -2.39 -31.29 -4.37
N VAL A 808 -2.87 -30.63 -3.32
CA VAL A 808 -2.46 -29.25 -2.97
C VAL A 808 -0.97 -29.18 -2.63
N ILE A 809 -0.44 -30.18 -1.92
CA ILE A 809 1.00 -30.27 -1.61
C ILE A 809 1.81 -30.63 -2.87
N ARG A 810 1.36 -31.59 -3.68
CA ARG A 810 2.03 -31.97 -4.94
C ARG A 810 2.21 -30.76 -5.87
N ARG A 811 1.14 -29.99 -6.14
CA ARG A 811 1.22 -28.83 -7.05
C ARG A 811 2.10 -27.68 -6.53
N ALA A 812 2.19 -27.52 -5.21
CA ALA A 812 3.06 -26.54 -4.56
C ALA A 812 4.54 -26.92 -4.71
N GLU A 813 4.94 -28.15 -4.36
CA GLU A 813 6.33 -28.63 -4.42
C GLU A 813 6.87 -28.74 -5.86
N ILE A 814 6.01 -29.00 -6.87
CA ILE A 814 6.42 -28.98 -8.29
C ILE A 814 6.66 -27.55 -8.80
N GLY A 815 6.13 -26.52 -8.11
CA GLY A 815 6.23 -25.11 -8.51
C GLY A 815 5.18 -24.64 -9.52
N LEU A 816 4.04 -25.34 -9.65
CA LEU A 816 2.96 -24.98 -10.58
C LEU A 816 2.01 -23.89 -10.02
N VAL A 817 2.08 -23.63 -8.72
CA VAL A 817 1.35 -22.57 -8.02
C VAL A 817 2.36 -21.60 -7.40
N ASP A 818 2.09 -20.30 -7.44
CA ASP A 818 2.96 -19.30 -6.80
C ASP A 818 2.82 -19.34 -5.27
N THR A 819 3.82 -19.93 -4.62
CA THR A 819 3.97 -20.01 -3.17
C THR A 819 4.93 -18.95 -2.61
N LYS A 820 5.39 -17.97 -3.42
CA LYS A 820 6.41 -16.99 -2.98
C LYS A 820 5.95 -16.16 -1.79
N GLY A 821 6.38 -16.59 -0.60
CA GLY A 821 6.01 -15.98 0.68
C GLY A 821 4.72 -16.51 1.29
N ARG A 822 3.92 -17.35 0.60
CA ARG A 822 2.62 -17.90 1.06
C ARG A 822 2.75 -19.30 1.65
N PRO A 823 1.83 -19.76 2.53
CA PRO A 823 1.78 -21.14 3.01
C PRO A 823 1.85 -22.19 1.88
N ILE A 824 2.40 -23.37 2.19
CA ILE A 824 2.52 -24.51 1.25
C ILE A 824 1.13 -24.98 0.79
N GLY A 825 0.14 -24.89 1.67
CA GLY A 825 -1.27 -25.11 1.35
C GLY A 825 -2.18 -24.67 2.49
N SER A 826 -3.42 -24.32 2.14
CA SER A 826 -4.45 -23.89 3.07
C SER A 826 -5.73 -24.69 2.90
N PHE A 827 -6.28 -25.22 4.00
CA PHE A 827 -7.38 -26.19 3.97
C PHE A 827 -8.51 -25.84 4.93
N LEU A 828 -9.76 -26.08 4.50
CA LEU A 828 -10.95 -26.03 5.36
C LEU A 828 -11.54 -27.43 5.55
N PHE A 829 -11.28 -28.05 6.69
CA PHE A 829 -11.80 -29.38 7.05
C PHE A 829 -13.21 -29.25 7.65
N ALA A 830 -14.25 -29.50 6.84
CA ALA A 830 -15.65 -29.46 7.24
C ALA A 830 -16.17 -30.83 7.73
N GLY A 831 -17.24 -30.84 8.53
CA GLY A 831 -18.01 -32.05 8.87
C GLY A 831 -18.22 -32.29 10.37
N PRO A 832 -18.69 -33.49 10.79
CA PRO A 832 -19.00 -33.77 12.19
C PRO A 832 -17.78 -33.76 13.13
N ILE A 833 -18.03 -33.87 14.44
CA ILE A 833 -16.99 -34.03 15.47
C ILE A 833 -16.55 -35.50 15.52
N GLY A 834 -15.24 -35.76 15.62
CA GLY A 834 -14.73 -37.12 15.88
C GLY A 834 -14.62 -38.04 14.65
N VAL A 835 -14.62 -37.47 13.43
CA VAL A 835 -14.49 -38.18 12.13
C VAL A 835 -13.06 -38.24 11.57
N GLY A 836 -12.08 -37.64 12.26
CA GLY A 836 -10.66 -37.73 11.88
C GLY A 836 -9.95 -36.41 11.50
N LYS A 837 -10.64 -35.27 11.43
CA LYS A 837 -10.05 -33.95 11.07
C LYS A 837 -8.71 -33.65 11.77
N THR A 838 -8.71 -33.67 13.11
CA THR A 838 -7.53 -33.44 13.96
C THR A 838 -6.48 -34.55 13.84
N LEU A 839 -6.87 -35.75 13.40
CA LEU A 839 -5.94 -36.86 13.16
C LEU A 839 -5.19 -36.63 11.85
N LEU A 840 -5.87 -36.28 10.75
CA LEU A 840 -5.20 -35.93 9.48
C LEU A 840 -4.17 -34.81 9.66
N ALA A 841 -4.50 -33.74 10.40
CA ALA A 841 -3.56 -32.67 10.72
C ALA A 841 -2.30 -33.16 11.47
N LYS A 842 -2.46 -34.10 12.43
CA LYS A 842 -1.34 -34.67 13.21
C LYS A 842 -0.51 -35.68 12.41
N THR A 843 -1.15 -36.48 11.56
CA THR A 843 -0.45 -37.41 10.65
C THR A 843 0.32 -36.62 9.60
N LEU A 844 -0.24 -35.54 9.06
CA LEU A 844 0.45 -34.66 8.11
C LEU A 844 1.71 -34.02 8.74
N ALA A 845 1.63 -33.58 10.00
CA ALA A 845 2.81 -33.08 10.72
C ALA A 845 3.89 -34.15 10.92
N LEU A 846 3.50 -35.41 11.17
CA LEU A 846 4.43 -36.53 11.26
C LEU A 846 5.09 -36.86 9.91
N GLU A 847 4.30 -37.09 8.86
CA GLU A 847 4.81 -37.58 7.58
C GLU A 847 5.56 -36.47 6.82
N PHE A 848 5.03 -35.25 6.78
CA PHE A 848 5.60 -34.15 5.98
C PHE A 848 6.69 -33.34 6.72
N PHE A 849 6.55 -33.14 8.03
CA PHE A 849 7.54 -32.40 8.85
C PHE A 849 8.31 -33.30 9.85
N GLY A 850 8.25 -34.62 9.68
CA GLY A 850 9.03 -35.60 10.43
C GLY A 850 8.67 -35.76 11.92
N SER A 851 7.68 -35.04 12.45
CA SER A 851 7.37 -35.07 13.88
C SER A 851 5.94 -34.69 14.23
N LYS A 852 5.33 -35.45 15.15
CA LYS A 852 4.03 -35.12 15.78
C LYS A 852 4.09 -33.82 16.60
N GLU A 853 5.27 -33.29 16.91
CA GLU A 853 5.46 -31.99 17.56
C GLU A 853 5.48 -30.80 16.58
N SER A 854 5.60 -31.03 15.27
CA SER A 854 5.57 -30.00 14.22
C SER A 854 4.14 -29.49 13.93
N ILE A 855 3.27 -29.47 14.96
CA ILE A 855 1.92 -28.93 14.91
C ILE A 855 1.78 -27.77 15.90
N ILE A 856 1.27 -26.63 15.42
CA ILE A 856 0.86 -25.49 16.23
C ILE A 856 -0.67 -25.53 16.27
N LYS A 857 -1.26 -25.89 17.41
CA LYS A 857 -2.71 -25.86 17.58
C LYS A 857 -3.13 -24.59 18.32
N LEU A 858 -4.08 -23.85 17.76
CA LEU A 858 -4.84 -22.81 18.46
C LEU A 858 -6.25 -23.37 18.74
N GLU A 859 -6.68 -23.28 20.00
CA GLU A 859 -7.91 -23.90 20.50
C GLU A 859 -8.90 -22.84 20.98
N ASP A 860 -10.17 -22.99 20.60
CA ASP A 860 -11.29 -22.08 20.92
C ASP A 860 -11.10 -20.66 20.39
N MET A 861 -11.44 -20.46 19.11
CA MET A 861 -11.28 -19.20 18.39
C MET A 861 -11.96 -17.99 19.07
N ASN A 862 -12.99 -18.19 19.89
CA ASN A 862 -13.64 -17.13 20.68
C ASN A 862 -12.69 -16.41 21.64
N LYS A 863 -11.59 -17.06 22.06
CA LYS A 863 -10.62 -16.48 23.03
C LYS A 863 -9.65 -15.47 22.40
N TYR A 864 -9.63 -15.38 21.06
CA TYR A 864 -8.70 -14.57 20.31
C TYR A 864 -9.41 -13.35 19.69
N ASN A 865 -8.71 -12.22 19.69
CA ASN A 865 -8.99 -11.02 18.89
C ASN A 865 -7.75 -10.75 18.01
N GLU A 866 -7.77 -9.77 17.09
CA GLU A 866 -6.59 -9.49 16.23
C GLU A 866 -5.27 -9.38 17.02
N GLU A 867 -5.22 -8.60 18.11
CA GLU A 867 -3.98 -8.43 18.90
C GLU A 867 -3.42 -9.73 19.49
N ARG A 868 -4.28 -10.54 20.13
CA ARG A 868 -3.87 -11.83 20.73
C ARG A 868 -3.57 -12.87 19.64
N SER A 869 -4.30 -12.85 18.53
CA SER A 869 -4.06 -13.73 17.38
C SER A 869 -2.69 -13.47 16.79
N VAL A 870 -2.42 -12.21 16.42
CA VAL A 870 -1.16 -11.80 15.80
C VAL A 870 0.01 -12.16 16.70
N SER A 871 0.03 -11.67 17.94
CA SER A 871 1.16 -11.84 18.84
C SER A 871 1.43 -13.32 19.17
N LYS A 872 0.39 -14.16 19.31
CA LYS A 872 0.58 -15.59 19.60
C LYS A 872 0.96 -16.40 18.37
N LEU A 873 0.43 -16.05 17.20
CA LEU A 873 0.75 -16.73 15.94
C LEU A 873 2.16 -16.38 15.46
N THR A 874 2.61 -15.13 15.58
CA THR A 874 4.01 -14.76 15.29
C THR A 874 4.98 -15.47 16.23
N GLU A 875 4.77 -15.41 17.56
CA GLU A 875 5.63 -16.09 18.53
C GLU A 875 5.73 -17.60 18.25
N THR A 876 4.60 -18.29 18.03
CA THR A 876 4.60 -19.75 17.85
C THR A 876 5.19 -20.18 16.50
N VAL A 877 4.92 -19.46 15.41
CA VAL A 877 5.48 -19.78 14.08
C VAL A 877 6.96 -19.38 13.99
N HIS A 878 7.40 -18.31 14.65
CA HIS A 878 8.83 -17.96 14.73
C HIS A 878 9.66 -19.08 15.40
N ASN A 879 9.09 -19.70 16.44
CA ASN A 879 9.72 -20.84 17.12
C ASN A 879 9.58 -22.18 16.37
N LYS A 880 8.62 -22.31 15.45
CA LYS A 880 8.34 -23.52 14.65
C LYS A 880 7.98 -23.17 13.19
N PRO A 881 8.94 -22.67 12.37
CA PRO A 881 8.67 -22.20 11.01
C PRO A 881 8.29 -23.33 10.03
N TYR A 882 8.68 -24.57 10.33
CA TYR A 882 8.25 -25.78 9.62
C TYR A 882 7.14 -26.45 10.45
N SER A 883 5.86 -26.17 10.15
CA SER A 883 4.75 -26.68 10.95
C SER A 883 3.39 -26.71 10.25
N VAL A 884 2.51 -27.59 10.75
CA VAL A 884 1.07 -27.54 10.50
C VAL A 884 0.41 -26.62 11.53
N ILE A 885 -0.22 -25.54 11.08
CA ILE A 885 -1.01 -24.63 11.90
C ILE A 885 -2.47 -25.11 11.88
N LEU A 886 -2.98 -25.53 13.03
CA LEU A 886 -4.34 -26.06 13.20
C LEU A 886 -5.21 -25.05 13.97
N LEU A 887 -6.19 -24.48 13.28
CA LEU A 887 -7.17 -23.52 13.79
C LEU A 887 -8.51 -24.26 14.03
N ASP A 888 -8.82 -24.57 15.28
CA ASP A 888 -9.93 -25.47 15.62
C ASP A 888 -11.26 -24.72 15.83
N GLU A 889 -12.31 -25.11 15.09
CA GLU A 889 -13.63 -24.48 15.04
C GLU A 889 -13.64 -23.02 14.53
N ILE A 890 -13.12 -22.82 13.30
CA ILE A 890 -12.92 -21.51 12.66
C ILE A 890 -14.19 -20.64 12.53
N HIS A 891 -15.37 -21.25 12.41
CA HIS A 891 -16.68 -20.55 12.37
C HIS A 891 -17.06 -19.86 13.69
N ARG A 892 -16.20 -19.91 14.72
CA ARG A 892 -16.34 -19.12 15.97
C ARG A 892 -15.25 -18.07 16.15
N ALA A 893 -14.48 -17.79 15.11
CA ALA A 893 -13.53 -16.70 15.10
C ALA A 893 -14.28 -15.37 14.89
N ASP A 894 -13.90 -14.35 15.65
CA ASP A 894 -14.34 -12.98 15.39
C ASP A 894 -13.81 -12.48 14.03
N SER A 895 -14.51 -11.52 13.41
CA SER A 895 -14.12 -10.94 12.12
C SER A 895 -12.69 -10.38 12.11
N SER A 896 -12.20 -9.84 13.24
CA SER A 896 -10.81 -9.37 13.36
C SER A 896 -9.79 -10.51 13.25
N VAL A 897 -10.14 -11.72 13.72
CA VAL A 897 -9.30 -12.92 13.61
C VAL A 897 -9.33 -13.47 12.18
N LEU A 898 -10.50 -13.47 11.54
CA LEU A 898 -10.64 -13.86 10.13
C LEU A 898 -9.79 -12.96 9.20
N LYS A 899 -9.76 -11.64 9.43
CA LYS A 899 -8.87 -10.69 8.74
C LYS A 899 -7.38 -11.01 8.93
N VAL A 900 -6.96 -11.40 10.13
CA VAL A 900 -5.55 -11.81 10.38
C VAL A 900 -5.18 -13.06 9.57
N ILE A 901 -6.08 -14.04 9.49
CA ILE A 901 -5.85 -15.27 8.72
C ILE A 901 -5.83 -14.95 7.21
N LEU A 902 -6.74 -14.11 6.72
CA LEU A 902 -6.75 -13.60 5.35
C LEU A 902 -5.42 -12.92 4.97
N ARG A 903 -4.90 -12.04 5.84
CA ARG A 903 -3.59 -11.38 5.67
C ARG A 903 -2.45 -12.40 5.54
N VAL A 904 -2.50 -13.51 6.29
CA VAL A 904 -1.55 -14.63 6.20
C VAL A 904 -1.74 -15.44 4.90
N LEU A 905 -2.95 -15.67 4.41
CA LEU A 905 -3.15 -16.37 3.12
C LEU A 905 -2.73 -15.52 1.92
N HIS A 906 -2.95 -14.20 1.95
CA HIS A 906 -2.58 -13.30 0.86
C HIS A 906 -1.08 -13.00 0.80
N ASN A 907 -0.49 -12.65 1.95
CA ASN A 907 0.87 -12.12 2.02
C ASN A 907 1.88 -13.11 2.62
N GLY A 908 1.40 -14.11 3.38
CA GLY A 908 2.18 -15.09 4.14
C GLY A 908 3.31 -14.51 4.99
N ARG A 909 3.13 -13.26 5.40
CA ARG A 909 3.92 -12.57 6.42
C ARG A 909 2.96 -11.95 7.42
N LEU A 910 3.33 -11.99 8.69
CA LEU A 910 2.60 -11.31 9.76
C LEU A 910 3.61 -10.62 10.67
N THR A 911 3.31 -9.38 11.05
CA THR A 911 4.14 -8.56 11.92
C THR A 911 3.34 -8.18 13.16
N ASP A 912 3.91 -8.40 14.35
CA ASP A 912 3.27 -8.03 15.60
C ASP A 912 3.54 -6.57 16.01
N ARG A 913 2.95 -6.13 17.13
CA ARG A 913 3.16 -4.78 17.68
C ARG A 913 4.62 -4.53 18.11
N ASN A 914 5.36 -5.58 18.48
CA ASN A 914 6.78 -5.51 18.82
C ASN A 914 7.66 -5.31 17.57
N GLY A 915 7.14 -5.56 16.37
CA GLY A 915 7.87 -5.51 15.09
C GLY A 915 8.43 -6.86 14.65
N LEU A 916 8.11 -7.96 15.35
CA LEU A 916 8.51 -9.31 14.97
C LEU A 916 7.74 -9.73 13.72
N THR A 917 8.41 -9.68 12.56
CA THR A 917 7.87 -10.15 11.28
C THR A 917 8.21 -11.63 11.10
N VAL A 918 7.18 -12.43 10.79
CA VAL A 918 7.27 -13.88 10.66
C VAL A 918 6.72 -14.32 9.32
N HIS A 919 7.40 -15.26 8.67
CA HIS A 919 7.05 -15.79 7.36
C HIS A 919 6.39 -17.16 7.50
N PHE A 920 5.37 -17.41 6.69
CA PHE A 920 4.53 -18.62 6.74
C PHE A 920 4.82 -19.58 5.57
N ASN A 921 5.82 -19.29 4.74
CA ASN A 921 6.12 -20.01 3.51
C ASN A 921 6.57 -21.47 3.67
N ASN A 922 6.85 -21.90 4.90
CA ASN A 922 7.21 -23.27 5.26
C ASN A 922 6.11 -23.95 6.11
N THR A 923 4.90 -23.37 6.17
CA THR A 923 3.78 -23.85 6.98
C THR A 923 2.62 -24.36 6.14
N ILE A 924 1.81 -25.24 6.72
CA ILE A 924 0.52 -25.71 6.17
C ILE A 924 -0.59 -25.24 7.11
N ILE A 925 -1.63 -24.59 6.61
CA ILE A 925 -2.74 -24.07 7.43
C ILE A 925 -3.96 -24.97 7.29
N ILE A 926 -4.49 -25.45 8.41
CA ILE A 926 -5.70 -26.27 8.48
C ILE A 926 -6.69 -25.59 9.42
N MET A 927 -7.83 -25.16 8.86
CA MET A 927 -8.98 -24.68 9.60
C MET A 927 -9.99 -25.83 9.76
N THR A 928 -10.47 -26.10 10.97
CA THR A 928 -11.53 -27.10 11.18
C THR A 928 -12.87 -26.41 11.39
N SER A 929 -13.95 -26.99 10.85
CA SER A 929 -15.30 -26.53 11.14
C SER A 929 -16.23 -27.69 11.49
N THR A 930 -17.12 -27.44 12.44
CA THR A 930 -18.17 -28.36 12.94
C THR A 930 -19.58 -27.83 12.63
N ALA A 931 -19.67 -26.64 12.02
CA ALA A 931 -20.88 -26.10 11.44
C ALA A 931 -21.43 -27.04 10.35
N GLY A 932 -22.72 -26.90 10.03
CA GLY A 932 -23.39 -27.73 9.03
C GLY A 932 -23.61 -29.19 9.45
N ARG A 933 -23.32 -29.59 10.70
CA ARG A 933 -23.55 -30.97 11.18
C ARG A 933 -24.97 -31.52 10.92
N ARG A 934 -26.00 -30.66 10.88
CA ARG A 934 -27.38 -31.04 10.56
C ARG A 934 -27.57 -31.53 9.12
N LEU A 935 -26.69 -31.17 8.19
CA LEU A 935 -26.69 -31.66 6.81
C LEU A 935 -26.22 -33.12 6.72
N PHE A 936 -25.66 -33.70 7.79
CA PHE A 936 -25.20 -35.08 7.84
C PHE A 936 -26.21 -36.05 8.48
N ASP A 937 -27.44 -35.61 8.75
CA ASP A 937 -28.55 -36.53 9.04
C ASP A 937 -29.19 -37.03 7.73
N LYS A 938 -30.17 -37.95 7.81
CA LYS A 938 -30.45 -38.92 6.74
C LYS A 938 -31.02 -38.34 5.43
N ASP A 939 -30.78 -39.12 4.38
CA ASP A 939 -31.38 -39.10 3.03
C ASP A 939 -30.83 -38.09 2.00
N SER A 940 -29.94 -37.16 2.38
CA SER A 940 -29.22 -36.32 1.41
C SER A 940 -28.03 -37.02 0.72
N THR A 941 -27.80 -36.72 -0.55
CA THR A 941 -26.60 -37.20 -1.27
C THR A 941 -25.33 -36.45 -0.85
N PHE A 942 -24.16 -37.07 -1.01
CA PHE A 942 -22.88 -36.44 -0.63
C PHE A 942 -22.66 -35.07 -1.31
N LYS A 943 -23.16 -34.89 -2.55
CA LYS A 943 -23.04 -33.62 -3.26
C LYS A 943 -23.94 -32.53 -2.68
N GLU A 944 -25.17 -32.85 -2.25
CA GLU A 944 -26.01 -31.89 -1.53
C GLU A 944 -25.37 -31.43 -0.22
N ILE A 945 -24.67 -32.35 0.46
CA ILE A 945 -23.92 -32.04 1.69
C ILE A 945 -22.74 -31.12 1.38
N GLU A 946 -22.00 -31.36 0.29
CA GLU A 946 -20.90 -30.50 -0.17
C GLU A 946 -21.39 -29.11 -0.60
N ASP A 947 -22.36 -29.03 -1.52
CA ASP A 947 -22.97 -27.80 -2.02
C ASP A 947 -23.62 -26.97 -0.87
N GLY A 948 -24.23 -27.66 0.11
CA GLY A 948 -24.84 -27.04 1.30
C GLY A 948 -23.82 -26.54 2.32
N LEU A 949 -22.70 -27.26 2.50
CA LEU A 949 -21.60 -26.80 3.34
C LEU A 949 -20.86 -25.63 2.71
N GLU A 950 -20.60 -25.64 1.40
CA GLU A 950 -19.87 -24.58 0.70
C GLU A 950 -20.58 -23.23 0.88
N LYS A 951 -21.89 -23.16 0.57
CA LYS A 951 -22.71 -21.95 0.75
C LYS A 951 -22.72 -21.44 2.21
N MET A 952 -22.78 -22.36 3.17
CA MET A 952 -22.79 -22.00 4.59
C MET A 952 -21.40 -21.55 5.08
N MET A 953 -20.30 -22.16 4.62
CA MET A 953 -18.95 -21.73 4.98
C MET A 953 -18.57 -20.40 4.31
N GLN A 954 -19.05 -20.13 3.09
CA GLN A 954 -18.93 -18.82 2.43
C GLN A 954 -19.59 -17.70 3.26
N TRP A 955 -20.73 -17.99 3.90
CA TRP A 955 -21.39 -17.06 4.82
C TRP A 955 -20.63 -16.90 6.15
N GLU A 956 -20.30 -18.00 6.82
CA GLU A 956 -19.68 -18.00 8.17
C GLU A 956 -18.23 -17.45 8.18
N LEU A 957 -17.49 -17.57 7.07
CA LEU A 957 -16.10 -17.11 6.96
C LEU A 957 -15.93 -15.80 6.16
N GLY A 958 -16.97 -15.41 5.41
CA GLY A 958 -16.87 -14.39 4.37
C GLY A 958 -16.21 -14.92 3.09
N GLU A 959 -16.77 -14.51 1.94
CA GLU A 959 -16.37 -14.96 0.60
C GLU A 959 -14.87 -14.76 0.33
N GLU A 960 -14.29 -13.63 0.74
CA GLU A 960 -12.87 -13.32 0.46
C GLU A 960 -11.92 -14.26 1.20
N LEU A 961 -12.21 -14.61 2.46
CA LEU A 961 -11.42 -15.62 3.17
C LEU A 961 -11.64 -16.99 2.53
N PHE A 962 -12.88 -17.36 2.22
CA PHE A 962 -13.21 -18.66 1.64
C PHE A 962 -12.49 -18.92 0.29
N GLU A 963 -12.55 -17.98 -0.65
CA GLU A 963 -11.85 -18.08 -1.95
C GLU A 963 -10.32 -17.89 -1.85
N SER A 964 -9.80 -17.53 -0.66
CA SER A 964 -8.36 -17.54 -0.37
C SER A 964 -7.85 -18.90 0.13
N ILE A 965 -8.74 -19.89 0.37
CA ILE A 965 -8.39 -21.25 0.81
C ILE A 965 -8.12 -22.14 -0.41
N ASP A 966 -7.08 -22.96 -0.38
CA ASP A 966 -6.66 -23.78 -1.52
C ASP A 966 -7.56 -24.99 -1.79
N GLU A 967 -8.19 -25.57 -0.76
CA GLU A 967 -9.24 -26.59 -0.89
C GLU A 967 -10.15 -26.70 0.37
N MET A 968 -11.48 -26.76 0.18
CA MET A 968 -12.41 -27.24 1.22
C MET A 968 -12.54 -28.76 1.14
N ILE A 969 -12.51 -29.43 2.30
CA ILE A 969 -12.50 -30.90 2.41
C ILE A 969 -13.60 -31.35 3.36
N VAL A 970 -14.58 -32.09 2.84
CA VAL A 970 -15.73 -32.61 3.59
C VAL A 970 -15.42 -34.00 4.16
N PHE A 971 -15.43 -34.14 5.48
CA PHE A 971 -15.21 -35.43 6.16
C PHE A 971 -16.51 -36.21 6.32
N LYS A 972 -16.51 -37.47 5.88
CA LYS A 972 -17.66 -38.39 5.96
C LYS A 972 -17.84 -38.95 7.36
N GLN A 973 -19.07 -39.35 7.73
CA GLN A 973 -19.31 -40.11 8.97
C GLN A 973 -18.66 -41.50 8.86
N LEU A 974 -18.13 -42.02 9.98
CA LEU A 974 -17.44 -43.31 10.02
C LEU A 974 -18.40 -44.48 10.25
N GLY A 975 -18.28 -45.52 9.42
CA GLY A 975 -19.04 -46.77 9.52
C GLY A 975 -18.43 -47.81 10.46
N ILE A 976 -19.15 -48.92 10.69
CA ILE A 976 -18.72 -50.02 11.59
C ILE A 976 -17.38 -50.63 11.16
N SER A 977 -17.20 -50.87 9.85
CA SER A 977 -15.96 -51.41 9.27
C SER A 977 -14.75 -50.51 9.53
N GLU A 978 -14.94 -49.20 9.42
CA GLU A 978 -13.90 -48.20 9.64
C GLU A 978 -13.57 -48.07 11.14
N LEU A 979 -14.59 -48.12 12.01
CA LEU A 979 -14.39 -48.21 13.46
C LEU A 979 -13.67 -49.50 13.88
N LYS A 980 -13.94 -50.64 13.23
CA LYS A 980 -13.22 -51.91 13.45
C LYS A 980 -11.74 -51.75 13.09
N GLY A 981 -11.42 -51.21 11.92
CA GLY A 981 -10.02 -50.95 11.51
C GLY A 981 -9.29 -49.95 12.42
N ILE A 982 -9.98 -48.90 12.91
CA ILE A 982 -9.40 -47.97 13.88
C ILE A 982 -9.14 -48.68 15.22
N ALA A 983 -10.04 -49.57 15.66
CA ALA A 983 -9.83 -50.38 16.86
C ALA A 983 -8.59 -51.29 16.73
N GLU A 984 -8.35 -51.88 15.55
CA GLU A 984 -7.15 -52.69 15.28
C GLU A 984 -5.85 -51.89 15.41
N ILE A 985 -5.81 -50.66 14.88
CA ILE A 985 -4.65 -49.76 15.05
C ILE A 985 -4.44 -49.44 16.54
N MET A 986 -5.52 -49.14 17.28
CA MET A 986 -5.43 -48.85 18.72
C MET A 986 -4.96 -50.05 19.55
N ILE A 987 -5.45 -51.26 19.25
CA ILE A 987 -4.95 -52.52 19.84
C ILE A 987 -3.44 -52.64 19.56
N LYS A 988 -3.03 -52.51 18.29
CA LYS A 988 -1.63 -52.68 17.88
C LYS A 988 -0.69 -51.69 18.57
N GLU A 989 -1.03 -50.41 18.65
CA GLU A 989 -0.22 -49.40 19.36
C GLU A 989 -0.03 -49.71 20.85
N VAL A 990 -0.99 -50.39 21.50
CA VAL A 990 -0.89 -50.77 22.91
C VAL A 990 -0.13 -52.10 23.07
N CYS A 991 -0.40 -53.11 22.24
CA CYS A 991 0.35 -54.36 22.23
C CYS A 991 1.85 -54.13 21.96
N GLU A 992 2.21 -53.25 21.01
CA GLU A 992 3.62 -52.92 20.74
C GLU A 992 4.32 -52.22 21.91
N LYS A 993 3.59 -51.51 22.79
CA LYS A 993 4.16 -50.94 24.01
C LYS A 993 4.36 -52.01 25.07
N ILE A 994 3.35 -52.83 25.32
CA ILE A 994 3.39 -53.94 26.30
C ILE A 994 4.50 -54.94 25.95
N ILE A 995 4.69 -55.27 24.66
CA ILE A 995 5.82 -56.11 24.19
C ILE A 995 7.18 -55.46 24.53
N LYS A 996 7.30 -54.12 24.42
CA LYS A 996 8.56 -53.39 24.63
C LYS A 996 8.87 -53.11 26.11
N THR A 997 7.89 -53.11 27.01
CA THR A 997 8.11 -52.86 28.45
C THR A 997 8.02 -54.12 29.31
N GLU A 998 7.06 -55.00 29.04
CA GLU A 998 6.77 -56.19 29.89
C GLU A 998 7.17 -57.53 29.23
N ASN A 999 7.63 -57.52 27.98
CA ASN A 999 7.90 -58.73 27.18
C ASN A 999 6.67 -59.66 26.97
N ILE A 1000 5.44 -59.11 27.06
CA ILE A 1000 4.19 -59.86 26.89
C ILE A 1000 3.64 -59.66 25.47
N LYS A 1001 3.56 -60.74 24.69
CA LYS A 1001 2.98 -60.75 23.34
C LYS A 1001 1.47 -60.94 23.37
N VAL A 1002 0.74 -59.83 23.32
CA VAL A 1002 -0.74 -59.80 23.36
C VAL A 1002 -1.35 -59.93 21.96
N THR A 1003 -2.20 -60.94 21.76
CA THR A 1003 -3.07 -61.13 20.59
C THR A 1003 -4.54 -60.92 20.96
N VAL A 1004 -5.39 -60.57 19.99
CA VAL A 1004 -6.81 -60.21 20.23
C VAL A 1004 -7.69 -60.83 19.15
N THR A 1005 -8.84 -61.40 19.54
CA THR A 1005 -9.76 -62.10 18.63
C THR A 1005 -10.57 -61.15 17.74
N GLU A 1006 -11.10 -61.67 16.62
CA GLU A 1006 -12.04 -60.93 15.76
C GLU A 1006 -13.33 -60.52 16.50
N ASN A 1007 -13.87 -61.45 17.30
CA ASN A 1007 -15.02 -61.22 18.17
C ASN A 1007 -14.80 -60.02 19.12
N PHE A 1008 -13.61 -59.90 19.71
CA PHE A 1008 -13.26 -58.75 20.55
C PHE A 1008 -13.23 -57.43 19.75
N LYS A 1009 -12.62 -57.42 18.56
CA LYS A 1009 -12.60 -56.25 17.66
C LYS A 1009 -14.00 -55.81 17.25
N GLU A 1010 -14.88 -56.78 16.97
CA GLU A 1010 -16.27 -56.51 16.59
C GLU A 1010 -17.10 -56.02 17.77
N LYS A 1011 -16.89 -56.56 18.98
CA LYS A 1011 -17.51 -56.04 20.20
C LYS A 1011 -17.13 -54.57 20.45
N LEU A 1012 -15.85 -54.22 20.32
CA LEU A 1012 -15.35 -52.84 20.41
C LEU A 1012 -16.04 -51.91 19.40
N ALA A 1013 -16.10 -52.32 18.12
CA ALA A 1013 -16.69 -51.52 17.05
C ALA A 1013 -18.21 -51.35 17.21
N ASN A 1014 -18.93 -52.43 17.52
CA ASN A 1014 -20.39 -52.42 17.67
C ASN A 1014 -20.83 -51.61 18.88
N GLU A 1015 -20.14 -51.69 20.03
CA GLU A 1015 -20.49 -50.85 21.19
C GLU A 1015 -20.16 -49.36 20.94
N ALA A 1016 -19.09 -49.07 20.19
CA ALA A 1016 -18.77 -47.69 19.78
C ALA A 1016 -19.80 -47.08 18.80
N TYR A 1017 -20.53 -47.91 18.05
CA TYR A 1017 -21.53 -47.53 17.05
C TYR A 1017 -22.97 -47.38 17.62
N GLY A 1018 -23.19 -47.67 18.90
CA GLY A 1018 -24.52 -47.71 19.52
C GLY A 1018 -25.34 -46.42 19.41
N THR A 1019 -26.67 -46.53 19.43
CA THR A 1019 -27.62 -45.45 19.09
C THR A 1019 -27.49 -44.15 19.90
N LYS A 1020 -27.01 -44.20 21.15
CA LYS A 1020 -26.73 -43.01 21.97
C LYS A 1020 -25.43 -42.29 21.60
N CYS A 1021 -24.62 -42.85 20.69
CA CYS A 1021 -23.20 -42.53 20.49
C CYS A 1021 -22.82 -42.21 19.02
N GLN A 1022 -23.78 -41.84 18.16
CA GLN A 1022 -23.60 -41.40 16.74
C GLN A 1022 -22.13 -41.28 16.28
N ASN A 1023 -21.62 -42.35 15.65
CA ASN A 1023 -20.47 -42.42 14.75
C ASN A 1023 -19.25 -41.56 15.13
N ARG A 1024 -18.62 -41.84 16.29
CA ARG A 1024 -17.51 -41.04 16.85
C ARG A 1024 -16.32 -41.89 17.32
N ILE A 1025 -15.12 -41.57 16.84
CA ILE A 1025 -13.83 -42.06 17.38
C ILE A 1025 -13.70 -41.79 18.89
N ILE A 1026 -14.31 -40.71 19.38
CA ILE A 1026 -14.31 -40.34 20.81
C ILE A 1026 -15.03 -41.41 21.66
N CYS A 1027 -16.09 -42.04 21.13
CA CYS A 1027 -16.80 -43.12 21.81
C CYS A 1027 -15.97 -44.42 21.78
N LEU A 1028 -15.40 -44.76 20.61
CA LEU A 1028 -14.47 -45.89 20.48
C LEU A 1028 -13.28 -45.77 21.45
N SER A 1029 -12.73 -44.57 21.63
CA SER A 1029 -11.61 -44.32 22.55
C SER A 1029 -11.98 -44.59 24.02
N LYS A 1030 -13.23 -44.37 24.42
CA LYS A 1030 -13.73 -44.69 25.77
C LYS A 1030 -13.99 -46.19 25.92
N VAL A 1031 -14.65 -46.81 24.93
CA VAL A 1031 -14.94 -48.26 24.90
C VAL A 1031 -13.63 -49.06 24.90
N PHE A 1032 -12.65 -48.67 24.08
CA PHE A 1032 -11.32 -49.27 24.03
C PHE A 1032 -10.56 -49.17 25.36
N ARG A 1033 -10.58 -48.00 26.03
CA ARG A 1033 -9.97 -47.90 27.36
C ARG A 1033 -10.60 -48.88 28.34
N ARG A 1034 -11.93 -48.86 28.48
CA ARG A 1034 -12.67 -49.69 29.43
C ARG A 1034 -12.57 -51.19 29.15
N LEU A 1035 -12.74 -51.62 27.90
CA LEU A 1035 -12.74 -53.04 27.54
C LEU A 1035 -11.34 -53.62 27.35
N PHE A 1036 -10.40 -52.85 26.78
CA PHE A 1036 -9.05 -53.35 26.49
C PHE A 1036 -8.02 -52.91 27.54
N VAL A 1037 -7.78 -51.59 27.68
CA VAL A 1037 -6.66 -51.06 28.48
C VAL A 1037 -6.84 -51.34 29.97
N ASP A 1038 -8.02 -51.07 30.53
CA ASP A 1038 -8.28 -51.21 31.96
C ASP A 1038 -8.28 -52.69 32.36
N ASN A 1039 -8.87 -53.57 31.52
CA ASN A 1039 -8.85 -55.02 31.73
C ASN A 1039 -7.45 -55.62 31.62
N ILE A 1040 -6.64 -55.24 30.62
CA ILE A 1040 -5.31 -55.83 30.44
C ILE A 1040 -4.34 -55.35 31.52
N THR A 1041 -4.44 -54.10 31.95
CA THR A 1041 -3.72 -53.57 33.12
C THR A 1041 -4.10 -54.35 34.38
N THR A 1042 -5.40 -54.56 34.60
CA THR A 1042 -5.92 -55.38 35.72
C THR A 1042 -5.48 -56.85 35.61
N GLY A 1043 -5.31 -57.36 34.39
CA GLY A 1043 -4.81 -58.70 34.11
C GLY A 1043 -3.33 -58.87 34.50
N ILE A 1044 -2.48 -57.90 34.14
CA ILE A 1044 -1.06 -57.86 34.49
C ILE A 1044 -0.89 -57.70 36.01
N VAL A 1045 -1.55 -56.70 36.62
CA VAL A 1045 -1.44 -56.39 38.06
C VAL A 1045 -1.88 -57.57 38.93
N ASN A 1046 -2.94 -58.31 38.54
CA ASN A 1046 -3.39 -59.50 39.27
C ASN A 1046 -2.69 -60.80 38.84
N GLY A 1047 -1.60 -60.73 38.06
CA GLY A 1047 -0.83 -61.90 37.62
C GLY A 1047 -1.60 -62.89 36.73
N LYS A 1048 -2.74 -62.50 36.17
CA LYS A 1048 -3.53 -63.29 35.20
C LYS A 1048 -2.94 -63.23 33.79
N VAL A 1049 -2.22 -62.15 33.48
CA VAL A 1049 -1.43 -61.95 32.26
C VAL A 1049 0.05 -61.94 32.68
N LYS A 1050 0.85 -62.81 32.08
CA LYS A 1050 2.27 -63.05 32.41
C LYS A 1050 3.15 -62.98 31.16
N GLU A 1051 4.46 -62.94 31.37
CA GLU A 1051 5.49 -63.01 30.32
C GLU A 1051 5.25 -64.22 29.38
N GLY A 1052 5.48 -64.00 28.08
CA GLY A 1052 5.10 -64.94 27.02
C GLY A 1052 3.97 -64.42 26.14
N ALA A 1053 3.21 -65.33 25.51
CA ALA A 1053 2.13 -64.97 24.58
C ALA A 1053 0.74 -65.20 25.21
N VAL A 1054 -0.17 -64.24 25.03
CA VAL A 1054 -1.54 -64.28 25.60
C VAL A 1054 -2.54 -63.77 24.56
N THR A 1055 -3.60 -64.54 24.29
CA THR A 1055 -4.74 -64.10 23.48
C THR A 1055 -5.88 -63.61 24.38
N MET A 1056 -6.43 -62.45 24.06
CA MET A 1056 -7.54 -61.81 24.78
C MET A 1056 -8.83 -61.88 23.96
N ASP A 1057 -9.92 -62.29 24.60
CA ASP A 1057 -11.25 -62.47 24.00
C ASP A 1057 -12.37 -61.97 24.95
N ILE A 1058 -13.60 -61.88 24.46
CA ILE A 1058 -14.76 -61.36 25.20
C ILE A 1058 -16.03 -62.15 24.92
N ASP A 1059 -16.82 -62.47 25.95
CA ASP A 1059 -18.07 -63.21 25.75
C ASP A 1059 -19.25 -62.32 25.28
N SER A 1060 -20.42 -62.95 25.11
CA SER A 1060 -21.67 -62.27 24.78
C SER A 1060 -22.10 -61.27 25.88
N LEU A 1061 -21.77 -61.53 27.15
CA LEU A 1061 -22.11 -60.70 28.32
C LEU A 1061 -21.17 -59.50 28.51
N GLY A 1062 -19.96 -59.53 27.94
CA GLY A 1062 -18.92 -58.50 28.07
C GLY A 1062 -17.76 -58.87 29.01
N ASN A 1063 -17.68 -60.10 29.50
CA ASN A 1063 -16.58 -60.57 30.34
C ASN A 1063 -15.33 -60.86 29.49
N VAL A 1064 -14.15 -60.42 29.95
CA VAL A 1064 -12.87 -60.62 29.27
C VAL A 1064 -12.17 -61.88 29.75
N TYR A 1065 -11.65 -62.66 28.80
CA TYR A 1065 -10.92 -63.90 29.04
C TYR A 1065 -9.50 -63.84 28.44
N TYR A 1066 -8.59 -64.60 29.05
CA TYR A 1066 -7.20 -64.73 28.64
C TYR A 1066 -6.88 -66.20 28.34
N PHE A 1067 -6.47 -66.48 27.10
CA PHE A 1067 -6.01 -67.78 26.64
C PHE A 1067 -4.50 -67.76 26.46
N TYR A 1068 -3.80 -68.68 27.11
CA TYR A 1068 -2.40 -68.97 26.81
C TYR A 1068 -2.34 -70.03 25.71
N PRO A 1069 -1.36 -69.98 24.78
CA PRO A 1069 -1.13 -71.10 23.88
C PRO A 1069 -0.76 -72.35 24.70
N PRO A 1070 -1.18 -73.56 24.28
CA PRO A 1070 -0.86 -74.77 25.01
C PRO A 1070 0.66 -74.96 25.09
N CYS A 1071 1.18 -75.20 26.29
CA CYS A 1071 2.59 -75.48 26.49
C CYS A 1071 2.97 -76.76 25.74
N ILE A 1072 3.76 -76.64 24.68
CA ILE A 1072 4.46 -77.80 24.11
C ILE A 1072 5.55 -78.18 25.10
N LEU A 1073 5.24 -79.15 25.96
CA LEU A 1073 6.23 -79.93 26.68
C LEU A 1073 7.03 -80.74 25.65
N VAL A 1074 8.16 -80.18 25.21
CA VAL A 1074 9.24 -80.96 24.63
C VAL A 1074 9.93 -81.69 25.80
N ALA A 1075 10.11 -83.01 25.64
CA ALA A 1075 10.74 -83.88 26.63
C ALA A 1075 12.27 -83.85 26.55
#